data_AF-J0D4X1-F1
#
_entry.id   AF-J0D4X1-F1
#
_cell.length_a   1.000
_cell.length_b   1.000
_cell.length_c   1.000
_cell.angle_alpha   90.00
_cell.angle_beta   90.00
_cell.angle_gamma   90.00
#
_symmetry.space_group_name_H-M   'P 1'
#
loop_
_entity.id
_entity.type
_entity.pdbx_description
1 polymer ?
#
loop_
_entity_poly.entity_id
_entity_poly.type
_entity_poly.pdbx_seq_one_letter_code
_entity_poly.pdbx_strand_id
1 'polypeptide(L)'
;MNEATAGAALKYHIQRALERSHTISEFSKRLELSAKNSKFSNATMRKIEEITQGVKSAKENIAKQEEALQDAITPLKEFGKNYPEFALKPKEALEKLLQEKNGQVACAAYRDDLGGIDFVWGKDGKDGYGLAHILEKREKQYTRLGLNAEQIKERTDELVKSIPEVIESGTLFKDDLGRVSVGLNNIRVGLKNTWDNNNLNNHFVVTSYERDEKVLRELETKPPLSNDYKGNSNYSALNLNENNSTKEGLTSQESPLSILEKSQLEKQKKLESERLAKAEKERAQKIKDKEKLELSMLNALMEKSIKQGENLKVFDSTLFLNRLSEFKDEVFTTPKAKQYLDIAKGFDKLFRNDATIAGKINYTTTRDIKSPLATSLEGAFNQKLTQRLVGTIVRNIPTTHIFKKLDELSGGAALKYHIQRALERSHTISEFSKRLELSAKNSKFSNATMRKIEEITQGVKSAKENIAKQEEALQDAITPLKEFGKNYPEFALKPKEALEKLLQEKNGQVACAAYRDDLGGIDFVWGKDGKDGYGLAHILEKREKQYTRLGLNAEQIKERTDELVKSIPEVIESGTLFKDDLGRVSVGLNNIRVGLKNTWDNNNLNNHFVVTSYERDEKVLRELETKPPLSNDYKGNSNYSALNLNENNSTKEGLTSQESPLSILEKSQLEKQKKLESERLAKAEKERAQKIKDKEKAELRDKIRAQKNATLGKSELDREIAKRENIPYKELENAPKTSVSLNDDEIHPLKFVIVNKSDLKPNFKNTGTQTRTAVDSKKVEEIAKRFDPKLIIGRGGFDDLPIILRDGQVIAGNHRIQGMLNFNAESRKKYEQALKENFNIELKPNELLVRMPEQELNDKEIFKLASKSNENRANSFSDTLLSAMSSYNDKLKHLPPQFESDSVENLANQVARVLERDAKIPSANQVENANLSLLSHYARNTPNNSFLEVFDNAYKNLDREQFKAFKEMFANNSANFHNLNNDTTIKNFTISPYLTDALDTTAKMLESGNRSDNFSKLAHDIDYLVNTTDENGMNAFIKENKDAYKSVISQLLGSSFARFLRLENPSAQFYEFLVKAKDRMIENAADIFAGTSKPISQINIFDFIKYGIESGKSSKESRELIDLLPELEKKFNAHEKFLQGDKK
;
A
#
# COMPACT_ATOMS: atom_id res chain seq x y z
N MET A 1 31.82 -44.85 18.96
CA MET A 1 30.71 -43.92 18.62
C MET A 1 30.21 -44.25 17.23
N ASN A 2 28.91 -44.14 16.97
CA ASN A 2 28.39 -44.22 15.59
C ASN A 2 28.60 -42.87 14.87
N GLU A 3 28.48 -42.86 13.54
CA GLU A 3 28.70 -41.65 12.74
C GLU A 3 27.74 -40.50 13.07
N ALA A 4 26.52 -40.80 13.52
CA ALA A 4 25.55 -39.79 13.92
C ALA A 4 26.01 -39.01 15.17
N THR A 5 26.56 -39.69 16.18
CA THR A 5 27.17 -39.03 17.35
C THR A 5 28.41 -38.23 16.96
N ALA A 6 29.26 -38.76 16.07
CA ALA A 6 30.45 -38.06 15.58
C ALA A 6 30.09 -36.80 14.77
N GLY A 7 29.05 -36.87 13.94
CA GLY A 7 28.52 -35.73 13.18
C GLY A 7 27.88 -34.66 14.07
N ALA A 8 27.15 -35.06 15.11
CA ALA A 8 26.59 -34.13 16.10
C ALA A 8 27.71 -33.39 16.88
N ALA A 9 28.76 -34.11 17.29
CA ALA A 9 29.93 -33.52 17.92
C ALA A 9 30.65 -32.55 16.96
N LEU A 10 30.95 -32.98 15.73
CA LEU A 10 31.56 -32.12 14.71
C LEU A 10 30.76 -30.82 14.50
N LYS A 11 29.44 -30.92 14.38
CA LYS A 11 28.54 -29.76 14.23
C LYS A 11 28.63 -28.80 15.42
N TYR A 12 28.63 -29.33 16.65
CA TYR A 12 28.81 -28.52 17.86
C TYR A 12 30.16 -27.80 17.88
N HIS A 13 31.24 -28.48 17.50
CA HIS A 13 32.59 -27.91 17.51
C HIS A 13 32.82 -26.87 16.39
N ILE A 14 32.23 -27.07 15.20
CA ILE A 14 32.17 -26.05 14.14
C ILE A 14 31.39 -24.81 14.64
N GLN A 15 30.21 -25.01 15.22
CA GLN A 15 29.40 -23.91 15.74
C GLN A 15 30.14 -23.14 16.86
N ARG A 16 30.77 -23.84 17.81
CA ARG A 16 31.62 -23.25 18.86
C ARG A 16 32.80 -22.46 18.31
N ALA A 17 33.43 -22.90 17.22
CA ALA A 17 34.51 -22.15 16.57
C ALA A 17 33.97 -20.89 15.89
N LEU A 18 32.81 -20.98 15.24
CA LEU A 18 32.18 -19.88 14.50
C LEU A 18 31.61 -18.79 15.42
N GLU A 19 31.05 -19.18 16.56
CA GLU A 19 30.56 -18.26 17.61
C GLU A 19 31.69 -17.50 18.33
N ARG A 20 32.92 -18.02 18.30
CA ARG A 20 34.07 -17.52 19.09
C ARG A 20 35.17 -16.89 18.25
N SER A 21 34.96 -16.76 16.94
CA SER A 21 35.94 -16.18 16.03
C SER A 21 35.38 -14.95 15.35
N HIS A 22 36.16 -13.89 15.34
CA HIS A 22 35.80 -12.61 14.75
C HIS A 22 36.43 -12.40 13.35
N THR A 23 37.35 -13.29 12.95
CA THR A 23 37.92 -13.34 11.59
C THR A 23 37.94 -14.77 11.04
N ILE A 24 38.03 -14.91 9.72
CA ILE A 24 38.17 -16.22 9.04
C ILE A 24 39.43 -16.97 9.52
N SER A 25 40.55 -16.26 9.71
CA SER A 25 41.81 -16.84 10.20
C SER A 25 41.66 -17.40 11.63
N GLU A 26 40.93 -16.67 12.48
CA GLU A 26 40.63 -17.11 13.84
C GLU A 26 39.65 -18.29 13.84
N PHE A 27 38.69 -18.35 12.91
CA PHE A 27 37.77 -19.49 12.76
C PHE A 27 38.52 -20.77 12.44
N SER A 28 39.38 -20.77 11.40
CA SER A 28 40.21 -21.92 11.05
C SER A 28 41.09 -22.36 12.23
N LYS A 29 41.79 -21.42 12.88
CA LYS A 29 42.67 -21.72 14.02
C LYS A 29 41.93 -22.30 15.22
N ARG A 30 40.73 -21.79 15.54
CA ARG A 30 39.90 -22.34 16.63
C ARG A 30 39.28 -23.70 16.27
N LEU A 31 38.93 -23.93 15.01
CA LEU A 31 38.41 -25.21 14.54
C LEU A 31 39.49 -26.31 14.60
N GLU A 32 40.72 -26.02 14.16
CA GLU A 32 41.87 -26.94 14.29
C GLU A 32 42.21 -27.27 15.76
N LEU A 33 42.27 -26.25 16.63
CA LEU A 33 42.46 -26.45 18.07
C LEU A 33 41.35 -27.32 18.68
N SER A 34 40.11 -27.08 18.27
CA SER A 34 38.96 -27.87 18.70
C SER A 34 39.01 -29.31 18.17
N ALA A 35 39.57 -29.54 16.98
CA ALA A 35 39.76 -30.86 16.39
C ALA A 35 40.79 -31.69 17.18
N LYS A 36 41.96 -31.09 17.44
CA LYS A 36 43.07 -31.72 18.19
C LYS A 36 42.66 -32.15 19.60
N ASN A 37 41.86 -31.33 20.29
CA ASN A 37 41.49 -31.59 21.69
C ASN A 37 40.37 -32.63 21.87
N SER A 38 39.61 -32.98 20.82
CA SER A 38 38.35 -33.71 20.97
C SER A 38 38.43 -35.21 20.64
N LYS A 39 39.63 -35.76 20.38
CA LYS A 39 39.88 -37.19 20.04
C LYS A 39 38.93 -37.74 18.97
N PHE A 40 38.71 -36.98 17.90
CA PHE A 40 37.85 -37.41 16.78
C PHE A 40 38.44 -38.58 15.99
N SER A 41 37.57 -39.34 15.32
CA SER A 41 37.98 -40.39 14.38
C SER A 41 38.61 -39.80 13.11
N ASN A 42 39.52 -40.56 12.48
CA ASN A 42 40.27 -40.12 11.30
C ASN A 42 39.38 -39.61 10.14
N ALA A 43 38.20 -40.20 9.94
CA ALA A 43 37.23 -39.75 8.93
C ALA A 43 36.61 -38.38 9.27
N THR A 44 36.41 -38.07 10.56
CA THR A 44 35.95 -36.75 11.02
C THR A 44 37.06 -35.72 10.94
N MET A 45 38.32 -36.11 11.22
CA MET A 45 39.49 -35.23 11.04
C MET A 45 39.68 -34.82 9.58
N ARG A 46 39.57 -35.74 8.62
CA ARG A 46 39.61 -35.41 7.18
C ARG A 46 38.52 -34.41 6.78
N LYS A 47 37.29 -34.57 7.26
CA LYS A 47 36.21 -33.59 6.99
C LYS A 47 36.49 -32.21 7.58
N ILE A 48 37.16 -32.12 8.74
CA ILE A 48 37.60 -30.83 9.30
C ILE A 48 38.69 -30.20 8.42
N GLU A 49 39.61 -31.02 7.90
CA GLU A 49 40.71 -30.60 7.03
C GLU A 49 40.20 -30.10 5.66
N GLU A 50 39.26 -30.81 5.04
CA GLU A 50 38.52 -30.40 3.83
C GLU A 50 37.79 -29.05 4.05
N ILE A 51 37.06 -28.90 5.16
CA ILE A 51 36.38 -27.65 5.53
C ILE A 51 37.39 -26.50 5.68
N THR A 52 38.55 -26.78 6.30
CA THR A 52 39.60 -25.77 6.52
C THR A 52 40.26 -25.34 5.21
N GLN A 53 40.48 -26.27 4.27
CA GLN A 53 40.97 -25.95 2.92
C GLN A 53 39.94 -25.18 2.09
N GLY A 54 38.67 -25.57 2.13
CA GLY A 54 37.59 -24.87 1.43
C GLY A 54 37.42 -23.42 1.91
N VAL A 55 37.52 -23.19 3.22
CA VAL A 55 37.52 -21.84 3.82
C VAL A 55 38.72 -21.01 3.38
N LYS A 56 39.90 -21.62 3.21
CA LYS A 56 41.10 -20.94 2.68
C LYS A 56 40.89 -20.51 1.23
N SER A 57 40.40 -21.40 0.37
CA SER A 57 40.11 -21.10 -1.04
C SER A 57 39.04 -20.01 -1.20
N ALA A 58 37.97 -20.04 -0.39
CA ALA A 58 36.94 -19.01 -0.40
C ALA A 58 37.50 -17.60 -0.05
N LYS A 59 38.44 -17.52 0.89
CA LYS A 59 39.12 -16.26 1.24
C LYS A 59 39.93 -15.70 0.07
N GLU A 60 40.63 -16.55 -0.67
CA GLU A 60 41.46 -16.15 -1.82
C GLU A 60 40.61 -15.64 -3.00
N ASN A 61 39.39 -16.15 -3.17
CA ASN A 61 38.46 -15.65 -4.21
C ASN A 61 37.83 -14.31 -3.86
N ILE A 62 37.49 -14.07 -2.58
CA ILE A 62 36.92 -12.79 -2.12
C ILE A 62 37.95 -11.65 -2.29
N ALA A 63 39.21 -11.89 -1.93
CA ALA A 63 40.27 -10.89 -2.08
C ALA A 63 40.43 -10.41 -3.53
N LYS A 64 40.34 -11.33 -4.51
CA LYS A 64 40.40 -10.99 -5.94
C LYS A 64 39.22 -10.16 -6.44
N GLN A 65 38.04 -10.32 -5.85
CA GLN A 65 36.87 -9.51 -6.19
C GLN A 65 36.95 -8.11 -5.56
N GLU A 66 37.49 -7.99 -4.34
CA GLU A 66 37.75 -6.69 -3.71
C GLU A 66 38.81 -5.88 -4.47
N GLU A 67 39.86 -6.55 -4.96
CA GLU A 67 40.90 -5.96 -5.83
C GLU A 67 40.32 -5.45 -7.16
N ALA A 68 39.60 -6.31 -7.89
CA ALA A 68 38.99 -5.94 -9.18
C ALA A 68 37.96 -4.78 -9.08
N LEU A 69 37.25 -4.66 -7.96
CA LEU A 69 36.33 -3.54 -7.72
C LEU A 69 37.06 -2.24 -7.36
N GLN A 70 38.20 -2.31 -6.67
CA GLN A 70 39.03 -1.14 -6.37
C GLN A 70 39.72 -0.59 -7.62
N ASP A 71 40.20 -1.46 -8.50
CA ASP A 71 40.70 -1.05 -9.81
C ASP A 71 39.59 -0.31 -10.57
N ALA A 72 38.40 -0.91 -10.69
CA ALA A 72 37.29 -0.38 -11.47
C ALA A 72 36.74 0.99 -11.00
N ILE A 73 36.93 1.39 -9.73
CA ILE A 73 36.52 2.73 -9.24
C ILE A 73 37.63 3.80 -9.34
N THR A 74 38.81 3.44 -9.86
CA THR A 74 39.92 4.38 -10.02
C THR A 74 39.68 5.30 -11.22
N PRO A 75 39.64 6.63 -11.06
CA PRO A 75 39.29 7.52 -12.15
C PRO A 75 40.38 7.67 -13.22
N LEU A 76 39.97 7.55 -14.49
CA LEU A 76 40.80 7.76 -15.66
C LEU A 76 41.08 9.26 -15.86
N LYS A 77 42.32 9.70 -15.62
CA LYS A 77 42.70 11.13 -15.60
C LYS A 77 42.40 11.86 -16.92
N GLU A 78 42.33 11.10 -18.00
CA GLU A 78 42.06 11.50 -19.38
C GLU A 78 40.69 12.19 -19.55
N PHE A 79 39.72 11.88 -18.69
CA PHE A 79 38.35 12.42 -18.75
C PHE A 79 38.06 13.54 -17.73
N GLY A 80 39.10 14.08 -17.10
CA GLY A 80 38.99 15.26 -16.22
C GLY A 80 38.38 14.95 -14.85
N LYS A 81 37.59 15.90 -14.33
CA LYS A 81 37.03 15.82 -12.97
C LYS A 81 36.13 14.60 -12.81
N ASN A 82 36.48 13.71 -11.88
CA ASN A 82 35.62 12.62 -11.46
C ASN A 82 34.61 13.10 -10.40
N TYR A 83 33.39 12.57 -10.45
CA TYR A 83 32.37 12.72 -9.41
C TYR A 83 32.13 11.35 -8.72
N PRO A 84 33.05 10.90 -7.84
CA PRO A 84 33.03 9.55 -7.26
C PRO A 84 31.78 9.27 -6.41
N GLU A 85 31.09 10.29 -5.93
CA GLU A 85 29.84 10.17 -5.18
C GLU A 85 28.69 9.55 -6.00
N PHE A 86 28.82 9.47 -7.33
CA PHE A 86 27.88 8.82 -8.25
C PHE A 86 28.38 7.47 -8.82
N ALA A 87 29.49 6.93 -8.34
CA ALA A 87 29.91 5.57 -8.68
C ALA A 87 28.83 4.55 -8.29
N LEU A 88 28.61 3.57 -9.17
CA LEU A 88 27.55 2.55 -9.11
C LEU A 88 26.11 3.10 -9.09
N LYS A 89 25.91 4.33 -9.57
CA LYS A 89 24.60 5.02 -9.65
C LYS A 89 24.41 5.59 -11.06
N PRO A 90 24.11 4.77 -12.08
CA PRO A 90 24.26 5.19 -13.47
C PRO A 90 23.25 6.26 -13.90
N LYS A 91 22.07 6.37 -13.26
CA LYS A 91 21.09 7.41 -13.57
C LYS A 91 21.55 8.76 -13.03
N GLU A 92 21.95 8.79 -11.77
CA GLU A 92 22.45 9.98 -11.09
C GLU A 92 23.79 10.45 -11.69
N ALA A 93 24.65 9.52 -12.11
CA ALA A 93 25.87 9.79 -12.87
C ALA A 93 25.58 10.47 -14.21
N LEU A 94 24.60 9.97 -14.97
CA LEU A 94 24.16 10.57 -16.23
C LEU A 94 23.59 11.98 -16.03
N GLU A 95 22.68 12.13 -15.07
CA GLU A 95 22.09 13.43 -14.73
C GLU A 95 23.15 14.44 -14.31
N LYS A 96 24.14 14.02 -13.51
CA LYS A 96 25.26 14.86 -13.11
C LYS A 96 26.09 15.35 -14.29
N LEU A 97 26.41 14.47 -15.23
CA LEU A 97 27.19 14.82 -16.43
C LEU A 97 26.38 15.71 -17.39
N LEU A 98 25.07 15.50 -17.53
CA LEU A 98 24.18 16.39 -18.28
C LEU A 98 24.08 17.79 -17.67
N GLN A 99 24.11 17.89 -16.34
CA GLN A 99 24.11 19.16 -15.60
C GLN A 99 25.44 19.91 -15.74
N GLU A 100 26.55 19.24 -15.47
CA GLU A 100 27.89 19.85 -15.40
C GLU A 100 28.52 20.06 -16.77
N LYS A 101 28.13 19.25 -17.77
CA LYS A 101 28.68 19.24 -19.13
C LYS A 101 30.22 19.18 -19.19
N ASN A 102 30.81 18.46 -18.24
CA ASN A 102 32.24 18.16 -18.19
C ASN A 102 32.49 16.93 -17.27
N GLY A 103 33.71 16.41 -17.30
CA GLY A 103 34.15 15.38 -16.37
C GLY A 103 33.66 13.96 -16.66
N GLN A 104 33.71 13.12 -15.64
CA GLN A 104 33.40 11.69 -15.67
C GLN A 104 32.78 11.19 -14.36
N VAL A 105 32.18 10.01 -14.42
CA VAL A 105 31.91 9.17 -13.26
C VAL A 105 32.54 7.81 -13.51
N ALA A 106 33.66 7.56 -12.83
CA ALA A 106 34.32 6.26 -12.83
C ALA A 106 33.42 5.19 -12.18
N CYS A 107 33.31 4.02 -12.81
CA CYS A 107 32.41 2.94 -12.41
C CYS A 107 30.95 3.40 -12.24
N ALA A 108 30.44 4.28 -13.10
CA ALA A 108 29.05 4.72 -13.08
C ALA A 108 28.05 3.53 -13.09
N ALA A 109 28.39 2.46 -13.80
CA ALA A 109 27.79 1.13 -13.66
C ALA A 109 28.88 0.07 -13.51
N TYR A 110 28.49 -1.14 -13.08
CA TYR A 110 29.36 -2.32 -13.05
C TYR A 110 28.57 -3.55 -13.52
N ARG A 111 29.22 -4.44 -14.27
CA ARG A 111 28.63 -5.73 -14.67
C ARG A 111 29.67 -6.84 -14.55
N ASP A 112 29.28 -8.00 -14.03
CA ASP A 112 30.17 -9.16 -13.86
C ASP A 112 30.76 -9.68 -15.19
N ASP A 113 30.14 -9.38 -16.33
CA ASP A 113 30.58 -9.77 -17.67
C ASP A 113 31.46 -8.73 -18.40
N LEU A 114 31.71 -7.57 -17.78
CA LEU A 114 32.49 -6.46 -18.35
C LEU A 114 33.46 -5.76 -17.39
N GLY A 115 33.17 -5.69 -16.09
CA GLY A 115 33.87 -4.84 -15.13
C GLY A 115 33.18 -3.48 -14.93
N GLY A 116 33.98 -2.45 -14.64
CA GLY A 116 33.51 -1.08 -14.46
C GLY A 116 33.13 -0.41 -15.78
N ILE A 117 32.05 0.36 -15.76
CA ILE A 117 31.57 1.12 -16.91
C ILE A 117 31.53 2.61 -16.54
N ASP A 118 32.37 3.39 -17.22
CA ASP A 118 32.57 4.80 -16.97
C ASP A 118 31.64 5.63 -17.86
N PHE A 119 30.96 6.59 -17.24
CA PHE A 119 30.20 7.60 -17.97
C PHE A 119 31.07 8.84 -18.06
N VAL A 120 31.30 9.33 -19.28
CA VAL A 120 32.15 10.50 -19.54
C VAL A 120 31.39 11.52 -20.35
N TRP A 121 31.53 12.81 -20.02
CA TRP A 121 30.93 13.86 -20.84
C TRP A 121 31.56 13.87 -22.23
N GLY A 122 32.89 13.83 -22.29
CA GLY A 122 33.67 13.74 -23.52
C GLY A 122 33.63 15.03 -24.36
N LYS A 123 33.62 14.86 -25.68
CA LYS A 123 33.78 15.94 -26.67
C LYS A 123 32.92 15.65 -27.90
N ASP A 124 32.39 16.69 -28.52
CA ASP A 124 31.67 16.65 -29.79
C ASP A 124 32.61 16.65 -31.02
N GLY A 125 32.02 16.52 -32.21
CA GLY A 125 32.72 16.64 -33.50
C GLY A 125 33.15 15.30 -34.12
N LYS A 126 33.97 15.38 -35.18
CA LYS A 126 34.37 14.22 -36.00
C LYS A 126 35.09 13.14 -35.19
N ASP A 127 35.96 13.57 -34.28
CA ASP A 127 36.74 12.73 -33.36
C ASP A 127 36.13 12.75 -31.94
N GLY A 128 34.82 13.01 -31.87
CA GLY A 128 34.05 13.09 -30.64
C GLY A 128 33.82 11.73 -29.96
N TYR A 129 33.55 11.79 -28.66
CA TYR A 129 33.32 10.66 -27.77
C TYR A 129 32.47 11.07 -26.56
N GLY A 130 31.99 10.08 -25.79
CA GLY A 130 31.18 10.35 -24.60
C GLY A 130 29.78 10.88 -24.91
N LEU A 131 29.12 11.42 -23.89
CA LEU A 131 27.76 11.93 -23.97
C LEU A 131 27.63 13.11 -24.94
N ALA A 132 28.60 14.02 -25.01
CA ALA A 132 28.60 15.17 -25.91
C ALA A 132 28.48 14.76 -27.39
N HIS A 133 29.23 13.74 -27.82
CA HIS A 133 29.15 13.19 -29.18
C HIS A 133 27.85 12.46 -29.47
N ILE A 134 27.31 11.75 -28.47
CA ILE A 134 26.02 11.06 -28.59
C ILE A 134 24.91 12.09 -28.82
N LEU A 135 24.89 13.18 -28.04
CA LEU A 135 23.95 14.29 -28.20
C LEU A 135 24.08 14.92 -29.60
N GLU A 136 25.28 15.37 -29.98
CA GLU A 136 25.52 16.03 -31.27
C GLU A 136 25.09 15.17 -32.48
N LYS A 137 25.38 13.85 -32.46
CA LYS A 137 24.97 12.94 -33.53
C LYS A 137 23.45 12.78 -33.64
N ARG A 138 22.74 12.74 -32.50
CA ARG A 138 21.28 12.58 -32.47
C ARG A 138 20.59 13.89 -32.87
N GLU A 139 21.05 15.03 -32.39
CA GLU A 139 20.59 16.35 -32.85
C GLU A 139 20.75 16.50 -34.37
N LYS A 140 21.94 16.24 -34.92
CA LYS A 140 22.18 16.27 -36.39
C LYS A 140 21.35 15.25 -37.17
N GLN A 141 20.88 14.16 -36.56
CA GLN A 141 19.97 13.23 -37.20
C GLN A 141 18.54 13.78 -37.23
N TYR A 142 18.04 14.30 -36.10
CA TYR A 142 16.69 14.86 -36.03
C TYR A 142 16.52 16.13 -36.87
N THR A 143 17.57 16.96 -36.99
CA THR A 143 17.59 18.07 -37.94
C THR A 143 17.42 17.61 -39.39
N ARG A 144 18.08 16.50 -39.79
CA ARG A 144 17.93 15.92 -41.14
C ARG A 144 16.54 15.31 -41.37
N LEU A 145 15.85 14.91 -40.31
CA LEU A 145 14.46 14.43 -40.33
C LEU A 145 13.43 15.57 -40.26
N GLY A 146 13.86 16.84 -40.28
CA GLY A 146 12.97 18.00 -40.35
C GLY A 146 12.29 18.38 -39.02
N LEU A 147 12.75 17.87 -37.88
CA LEU A 147 12.21 18.25 -36.57
C LEU A 147 12.62 19.70 -36.22
N ASN A 148 11.78 20.39 -35.44
CA ASN A 148 12.12 21.71 -34.91
C ASN A 148 13.04 21.62 -33.67
N ALA A 149 13.65 22.73 -33.28
CA ALA A 149 14.66 22.76 -32.20
C ALA A 149 14.15 22.24 -30.84
N GLU A 150 12.87 22.44 -30.51
CA GLU A 150 12.28 21.97 -29.25
C GLU A 150 12.07 20.45 -29.29
N GLN A 151 11.51 19.94 -30.38
CA GLN A 151 11.30 18.50 -30.62
C GLN A 151 12.63 17.72 -30.69
N ILE A 152 13.67 18.32 -31.28
CA ILE A 152 15.03 17.76 -31.32
C ILE A 152 15.55 17.58 -29.90
N LYS A 153 15.44 18.63 -29.07
CA LYS A 153 15.94 18.62 -27.70
C LYS A 153 15.20 17.61 -26.83
N GLU A 154 13.86 17.64 -26.86
CA GLU A 154 13.00 16.74 -26.08
C GLU A 154 13.33 15.26 -26.38
N ARG A 155 13.34 14.86 -27.66
CA ARG A 155 13.66 13.48 -28.04
C ARG A 155 15.10 13.07 -27.75
N THR A 156 16.04 14.02 -27.82
CA THR A 156 17.44 13.74 -27.49
C THR A 156 17.60 13.50 -25.98
N ASP A 157 16.96 14.31 -25.14
CA ASP A 157 16.94 14.15 -23.68
C ASP A 157 16.24 12.84 -23.26
N GLU A 158 15.10 12.48 -23.87
CA GLU A 158 14.41 11.21 -23.63
C GLU A 158 15.30 9.99 -23.94
N LEU A 159 15.97 10.01 -25.09
CA LEU A 159 16.78 8.87 -25.54
C LEU A 159 18.06 8.70 -24.73
N VAL A 160 18.75 9.79 -24.39
CA VAL A 160 19.96 9.72 -23.55
C VAL A 160 19.63 9.20 -22.14
N LYS A 161 18.47 9.54 -21.58
CA LYS A 161 17.99 8.99 -20.29
C LYS A 161 17.77 7.47 -20.28
N SER A 162 17.72 6.81 -21.45
CA SER A 162 17.62 5.33 -21.52
C SER A 162 18.98 4.60 -21.43
N ILE A 163 20.12 5.30 -21.54
CA ILE A 163 21.47 4.69 -21.45
C ILE A 163 21.65 3.82 -20.19
N PRO A 164 21.26 4.24 -18.97
CA PRO A 164 21.41 3.45 -17.75
C PRO A 164 20.61 2.14 -17.82
N GLU A 165 19.35 2.21 -18.27
CA GLU A 165 18.46 1.04 -18.36
C GLU A 165 18.99 0.00 -19.37
N VAL A 166 19.48 0.47 -20.52
CA VAL A 166 20.11 -0.40 -21.54
C VAL A 166 21.37 -1.06 -20.97
N ILE A 167 22.21 -0.35 -20.23
CA ILE A 167 23.42 -0.93 -19.63
C ILE A 167 23.07 -1.94 -18.52
N GLU A 168 22.13 -1.62 -17.62
CA GLU A 168 21.75 -2.46 -16.48
C GLU A 168 20.99 -3.73 -16.91
N SER A 169 20.09 -3.63 -17.89
CA SER A 169 19.14 -4.69 -18.25
C SER A 169 19.31 -5.27 -19.65
N GLY A 170 20.19 -4.70 -20.46
CA GLY A 170 20.41 -5.14 -21.84
C GLY A 170 21.36 -6.33 -22.01
N THR A 171 21.19 -7.02 -23.13
CA THR A 171 22.00 -8.18 -23.53
C THR A 171 23.36 -7.72 -24.05
N LEU A 172 24.43 -8.44 -23.69
CA LEU A 172 25.79 -8.17 -24.16
C LEU A 172 25.98 -8.68 -25.60
N PHE A 173 26.50 -7.83 -26.47
CA PHE A 173 26.90 -8.14 -27.84
C PHE A 173 28.39 -7.81 -28.03
N LYS A 174 29.11 -8.74 -28.65
CA LYS A 174 30.47 -8.53 -29.16
C LYS A 174 30.46 -8.90 -30.64
N ASP A 175 31.00 -8.03 -31.49
CA ASP A 175 31.14 -8.33 -32.92
C ASP A 175 32.50 -8.97 -33.24
N ASP A 176 32.66 -9.41 -34.50
CA ASP A 176 33.89 -10.08 -34.98
C ASP A 176 35.13 -9.18 -34.94
N LEU A 177 34.95 -7.87 -34.75
CA LEU A 177 36.02 -6.88 -34.56
C LEU A 177 36.30 -6.60 -33.07
N GLY A 178 35.68 -7.35 -32.16
CA GLY A 178 35.85 -7.22 -30.71
C GLY A 178 35.15 -5.98 -30.11
N ARG A 179 34.33 -5.25 -30.87
CA ARG A 179 33.62 -4.07 -30.36
C ARG A 179 32.48 -4.53 -29.47
N VAL A 180 32.37 -3.90 -28.30
CA VAL A 180 31.43 -4.29 -27.25
C VAL A 180 30.22 -3.36 -27.28
N SER A 181 29.02 -3.92 -27.14
CA SER A 181 27.81 -3.13 -26.98
C SER A 181 26.77 -3.86 -26.14
N VAL A 182 25.85 -3.10 -25.54
CA VAL A 182 24.74 -3.64 -24.75
C VAL A 182 23.42 -3.20 -25.41
N GLY A 183 22.48 -4.11 -25.60
CA GLY A 183 21.24 -3.84 -26.35
C GLY A 183 19.96 -4.25 -25.63
N LEU A 184 18.94 -3.40 -25.73
CA LEU A 184 17.61 -3.57 -25.13
C LEU A 184 16.58 -2.81 -25.98
N ASN A 185 15.40 -3.39 -26.25
CA ASN A 185 14.27 -2.72 -26.93
C ASN A 185 14.63 -1.92 -28.21
N ASN A 186 15.35 -2.55 -29.14
CA ASN A 186 15.86 -1.98 -30.40
C ASN A 186 16.85 -0.80 -30.23
N ILE A 187 17.36 -0.59 -29.03
CA ILE A 187 18.40 0.38 -28.68
C ILE A 187 19.70 -0.37 -28.37
N ARG A 188 20.84 0.21 -28.71
CA ARG A 188 22.19 -0.33 -28.48
C ARG A 188 23.14 0.76 -27.98
N VAL A 189 23.78 0.53 -26.84
CA VAL A 189 24.86 1.35 -26.28
C VAL A 189 26.20 0.71 -26.64
N GLY A 190 27.06 1.44 -27.35
CA GLY A 190 28.43 1.01 -27.67
C GLY A 190 29.43 1.38 -26.57
N LEU A 191 30.21 0.40 -26.15
CA LEU A 191 31.21 0.48 -25.08
C LEU A 191 32.62 0.26 -25.63
N LYS A 192 33.59 1.00 -25.11
CA LYS A 192 34.99 0.92 -25.54
C LYS A 192 35.92 0.73 -24.35
N ASN A 193 36.75 -0.30 -24.38
CA ASN A 193 37.78 -0.61 -23.38
C ASN A 193 39.19 -0.10 -23.77
N THR A 194 39.30 0.81 -24.74
CA THR A 194 40.57 1.34 -25.22
C THR A 194 40.53 2.84 -25.43
N TRP A 195 41.61 3.51 -25.04
CA TRP A 195 41.80 4.96 -25.19
C TRP A 195 43.23 5.24 -25.65
N ASP A 196 43.37 6.01 -26.74
CA ASP A 196 44.66 6.29 -27.39
C ASP A 196 45.59 5.06 -27.54
N ASN A 197 45.03 3.98 -28.13
CA ASN A 197 45.64 2.65 -28.28
C ASN A 197 46.05 1.91 -26.99
N ASN A 198 45.82 2.48 -25.80
CA ASN A 198 46.03 1.82 -24.51
C ASN A 198 44.75 1.10 -24.05
N ASN A 199 44.92 -0.01 -23.34
CA ASN A 199 43.83 -0.71 -22.66
C ASN A 199 43.41 0.07 -21.41
N LEU A 200 42.10 0.24 -21.22
CA LEU A 200 41.53 0.92 -20.05
C LEU A 200 41.40 0.03 -18.81
N ASN A 201 41.97 -1.18 -18.82
CA ASN A 201 42.18 -2.06 -17.67
C ASN A 201 40.98 -2.15 -16.70
N ASN A 202 39.99 -2.98 -17.06
CA ASN A 202 38.71 -3.17 -16.35
C ASN A 202 37.70 -2.02 -16.45
N HIS A 203 38.01 -0.92 -17.16
CA HIS A 203 37.04 0.12 -17.50
C HIS A 203 36.50 0.00 -18.94
N PHE A 204 35.21 0.27 -19.09
CA PHE A 204 34.52 0.43 -20.37
C PHE A 204 33.85 1.81 -20.45
N VAL A 205 34.19 2.61 -21.46
CA VAL A 205 33.63 3.95 -21.65
C VAL A 205 32.42 3.90 -22.58
N VAL A 206 31.34 4.58 -22.21
CA VAL A 206 30.18 4.80 -23.10
C VAL A 206 30.58 5.74 -24.25
N THR A 207 30.49 5.24 -25.49
CA THR A 207 31.03 5.94 -26.68
C THR A 207 30.04 6.08 -27.84
N SER A 208 28.99 5.26 -27.88
CA SER A 208 27.88 5.44 -28.82
C SER A 208 26.55 4.97 -28.23
N TYR A 209 25.47 5.45 -28.82
CA TYR A 209 24.10 5.06 -28.53
C TYR A 209 23.32 5.10 -29.84
N GLU A 210 22.65 4.01 -30.21
CA GLU A 210 21.98 3.81 -31.50
C GLU A 210 20.59 3.17 -31.33
N ARG A 211 19.68 3.45 -32.25
CA ARG A 211 18.41 2.72 -32.44
C ARG A 211 18.47 2.05 -33.81
N ASP A 212 18.12 0.76 -33.89
CA ASP A 212 18.43 -0.12 -35.02
C ASP A 212 17.99 0.45 -36.39
N GLU A 213 18.94 0.54 -37.34
CA GLU A 213 18.78 1.27 -38.61
C GLU A 213 17.76 0.65 -39.57
N LYS A 214 17.37 -0.62 -39.37
CA LYS A 214 16.55 -1.34 -40.35
C LYS A 214 15.18 -0.70 -40.60
N VAL A 215 14.66 0.08 -39.63
CA VAL A 215 13.39 0.81 -39.71
C VAL A 215 13.56 2.22 -40.31
N LEU A 216 14.74 2.83 -40.22
CA LEU A 216 14.98 4.18 -40.74
C LEU A 216 15.10 4.20 -42.28
N ARG A 217 15.70 3.16 -42.87
CA ARG A 217 15.89 3.07 -44.33
C ARG A 217 14.57 2.95 -45.13
N GLU A 218 13.49 2.47 -44.52
CA GLU A 218 12.17 2.41 -45.15
C GLU A 218 11.48 3.78 -45.24
N LEU A 219 11.93 4.78 -44.46
CA LEU A 219 11.35 6.13 -44.46
C LEU A 219 12.10 7.13 -45.34
N GLU A 220 13.38 6.89 -45.66
CA GLU A 220 14.20 7.78 -46.50
C GLU A 220 13.97 7.61 -48.02
N THR A 221 13.03 6.75 -48.44
CA THR A 221 12.74 6.45 -49.86
C THR A 221 11.49 7.14 -50.43
N LYS A 222 11.11 8.31 -49.89
CA LYS A 222 10.15 9.22 -50.54
C LYS A 222 10.67 10.67 -50.57
N PRO A 223 10.77 11.32 -51.75
CA PRO A 223 11.20 12.72 -51.88
C PRO A 223 10.11 13.69 -51.39
N PRO A 224 10.45 14.97 -51.14
CA PRO A 224 9.50 15.94 -50.59
C PRO A 224 8.36 16.29 -51.58
N LEU A 225 7.17 16.42 -50.99
CA LEU A 225 5.86 16.86 -51.49
C LEU A 225 5.75 17.40 -52.94
N SER A 226 4.76 16.86 -53.67
CA SER A 226 3.99 17.58 -54.69
C SER A 226 2.50 17.35 -54.48
N ASN A 227 1.70 18.35 -54.84
CA ASN A 227 0.23 18.28 -54.86
C ASN A 227 -0.29 17.37 -55.99
N ASP A 228 -1.56 16.96 -55.81
CA ASP A 228 -2.59 16.63 -56.79
C ASP A 228 -3.20 15.22 -56.85
N TYR A 229 -4.50 15.26 -57.12
CA TYR A 229 -5.57 14.27 -57.22
C TYR A 229 -5.30 12.87 -57.83
N LYS A 230 -6.17 11.93 -57.39
CA LYS A 230 -6.72 10.74 -58.10
C LYS A 230 -5.84 9.50 -58.36
N GLY A 231 -6.40 8.33 -58.02
CA GLY A 231 -6.45 7.20 -58.96
C GLY A 231 -5.75 5.87 -58.58
N ASN A 232 -6.56 4.93 -58.07
CA ASN A 232 -6.66 3.50 -58.45
C ASN A 232 -5.44 2.55 -58.62
N SER A 233 -5.71 1.27 -58.29
CA SER A 233 -5.15 0.01 -58.86
C SER A 233 -3.66 -0.40 -58.74
N ASN A 234 -3.44 -1.38 -57.84
CA ASN A 234 -3.01 -2.79 -58.11
C ASN A 234 -1.64 -3.23 -58.71
N TYR A 235 -1.13 -4.30 -58.08
CA TYR A 235 -0.33 -5.46 -58.57
C TYR A 235 1.20 -5.40 -58.88
N SER A 236 1.95 -6.05 -57.98
CA SER A 236 2.92 -7.16 -58.22
C SER A 236 4.26 -6.99 -58.98
N ALA A 237 5.26 -7.73 -58.46
CA ALA A 237 6.17 -8.66 -59.18
C ALA A 237 7.69 -8.41 -59.16
N LEU A 238 8.38 -9.38 -58.52
CA LEU A 238 9.56 -10.13 -59.02
C LEU A 238 11.02 -9.61 -58.96
N ASN A 239 11.86 -10.63 -58.71
CA ASN A 239 13.26 -10.87 -59.10
C ASN A 239 14.44 -10.26 -58.32
N LEU A 240 15.08 -11.17 -57.57
CA LEU A 240 16.51 -11.16 -57.24
C LEU A 240 17.31 -11.65 -58.46
N ASN A 241 18.47 -11.05 -58.71
CA ASN A 241 19.48 -11.56 -59.65
C ASN A 241 20.76 -11.96 -58.91
N GLU A 242 21.45 -12.97 -59.45
CA GLU A 242 22.66 -13.58 -58.89
C GLU A 242 23.94 -12.78 -59.19
N ASN A 243 25.03 -13.08 -58.47
CA ASN A 243 26.29 -13.55 -59.10
C ASN A 243 27.36 -14.01 -58.08
N ASN A 244 27.77 -15.30 -58.17
CA ASN A 244 29.14 -15.85 -58.23
C ASN A 244 30.32 -15.25 -57.41
N SER A 245 31.36 -15.98 -56.96
CA SER A 245 31.74 -17.41 -57.06
C SER A 245 33.06 -17.67 -56.29
N THR A 246 33.25 -18.84 -55.66
CA THR A 246 34.56 -19.56 -55.70
C THR A 246 34.42 -21.08 -55.47
N LYS A 247 35.36 -21.86 -56.01
CA LYS A 247 35.34 -23.34 -56.09
C LYS A 247 36.30 -24.03 -55.11
N GLU A 248 35.85 -25.17 -54.58
CA GLU A 248 36.56 -26.47 -54.52
C GLU A 248 35.49 -27.57 -54.26
N GLY A 249 35.64 -28.84 -54.62
CA GLY A 249 36.69 -29.58 -55.36
C GLY A 249 36.09 -30.86 -56.00
N LEU A 250 36.87 -31.93 -56.18
CA LEU A 250 36.40 -33.32 -56.49
C LEU A 250 37.15 -34.33 -55.57
N THR A 251 36.88 -35.64 -55.45
CA THR A 251 36.16 -36.68 -56.23
C THR A 251 35.66 -37.81 -55.31
N SER A 252 34.59 -38.53 -55.68
CA SER A 252 34.49 -40.02 -55.69
C SER A 252 33.07 -40.49 -56.05
N GLN A 253 32.95 -41.66 -56.67
CA GLN A 253 31.68 -42.20 -57.18
C GLN A 253 30.93 -43.01 -56.11
N GLU A 254 29.74 -42.54 -55.72
CA GLU A 254 28.67 -43.42 -55.21
C GLU A 254 27.47 -43.34 -56.17
N SER A 255 26.76 -44.45 -56.33
CA SER A 255 25.60 -44.51 -57.21
C SER A 255 24.42 -43.70 -56.62
N PRO A 256 23.56 -43.07 -57.44
CA PRO A 256 22.45 -42.25 -56.94
C PRO A 256 21.50 -42.99 -55.97
N LEU A 257 21.42 -44.33 -56.07
CA LEU A 257 20.60 -45.16 -55.17
C LEU A 257 21.17 -45.24 -53.74
N SER A 258 22.50 -45.40 -53.55
CA SER A 258 23.06 -45.54 -52.19
C SER A 258 23.01 -44.23 -51.40
N ILE A 259 23.11 -43.10 -52.09
CA ILE A 259 22.99 -41.77 -51.49
C ILE A 259 21.55 -41.53 -51.02
N LEU A 260 20.55 -41.99 -51.79
CA LEU A 260 19.14 -41.85 -51.42
C LEU A 260 18.76 -42.74 -50.22
N GLU A 261 19.22 -44.00 -50.17
CA GLU A 261 19.00 -44.88 -49.02
C GLU A 261 19.67 -44.35 -47.74
N LYS A 262 20.94 -43.92 -47.81
CA LYS A 262 21.63 -43.29 -46.68
C LYS A 262 20.89 -42.05 -46.18
N SER A 263 20.43 -41.19 -47.10
CA SER A 263 19.66 -39.98 -46.79
C SER A 263 18.32 -40.29 -46.09
N GLN A 264 17.60 -41.34 -46.51
CA GLN A 264 16.36 -41.74 -45.85
C GLN A 264 16.60 -42.38 -44.48
N LEU A 265 17.67 -43.18 -44.33
CA LEU A 265 18.04 -43.79 -43.05
C LEU A 265 18.50 -42.74 -42.03
N GLU A 266 19.24 -41.71 -42.44
CA GLU A 266 19.59 -40.57 -41.58
C GLU A 266 18.36 -39.73 -41.22
N LYS A 267 17.44 -39.48 -42.16
CA LYS A 267 16.16 -38.82 -41.85
C LYS A 267 15.34 -39.60 -40.83
N GLN A 268 15.24 -40.93 -40.94
CA GLN A 268 14.55 -41.75 -39.94
C GLN A 268 15.24 -41.69 -38.57
N LYS A 269 16.56 -41.88 -38.49
CA LYS A 269 17.32 -41.78 -37.23
C LYS A 269 17.23 -40.39 -36.58
N LYS A 270 17.18 -39.33 -37.38
CA LYS A 270 16.98 -37.96 -36.88
C LYS A 270 15.57 -37.74 -36.37
N LEU A 271 14.55 -38.22 -37.09
CA LEU A 271 13.14 -38.14 -36.66
C LEU A 271 12.88 -38.96 -35.39
N GLU A 272 13.52 -40.13 -35.25
CA GLU A 272 13.40 -40.98 -34.07
C GLU A 272 14.12 -40.40 -32.84
N SER A 273 15.31 -39.83 -33.01
CA SER A 273 16.01 -39.12 -31.92
C SER A 273 15.30 -37.83 -31.51
N GLU A 274 14.68 -37.09 -32.44
CA GLU A 274 13.81 -35.95 -32.12
C GLU A 274 12.54 -36.38 -31.36
N ARG A 275 11.93 -37.53 -31.71
CA ARG A 275 10.79 -38.09 -30.96
C ARG A 275 11.18 -38.57 -29.56
N LEU A 276 12.34 -39.21 -29.39
CA LEU A 276 12.88 -39.60 -28.08
C LEU A 276 13.19 -38.37 -27.21
N ALA A 277 13.89 -37.37 -27.75
CA ALA A 277 14.19 -36.13 -27.05
C ALA A 277 12.92 -35.33 -26.67
N LYS A 278 11.86 -35.39 -27.49
CA LYS A 278 10.55 -34.83 -27.16
C LYS A 278 9.86 -35.61 -26.03
N ALA A 279 9.86 -36.94 -26.09
CA ALA A 279 9.29 -37.80 -25.05
C ALA A 279 10.03 -37.69 -23.71
N GLU A 280 11.36 -37.52 -23.72
CA GLU A 280 12.15 -37.22 -22.51
C GLU A 280 11.84 -35.84 -21.95
N LYS A 281 11.73 -34.80 -22.80
CA LYS A 281 11.29 -33.47 -22.36
C LYS A 281 9.89 -33.51 -21.74
N GLU A 282 8.95 -34.23 -22.34
CA GLU A 282 7.59 -34.40 -21.80
C GLU A 282 7.57 -35.20 -20.48
N ARG A 283 8.39 -36.25 -20.33
CA ARG A 283 8.56 -36.96 -19.05
C ARG A 283 9.21 -36.08 -17.98
N ALA A 284 10.27 -35.35 -18.32
CA ALA A 284 10.94 -34.43 -17.41
C ALA A 284 10.00 -33.28 -16.97
N GLN A 285 9.14 -32.81 -17.88
CA GLN A 285 8.13 -31.79 -17.57
C GLN A 285 7.06 -32.36 -16.64
N LYS A 286 6.47 -33.53 -16.94
CA LYS A 286 5.50 -34.21 -16.05
C LYS A 286 6.04 -34.46 -14.63
N ILE A 287 7.34 -34.76 -14.49
CA ILE A 287 7.99 -34.91 -13.17
C ILE A 287 8.09 -33.56 -12.44
N LYS A 288 8.46 -32.48 -13.14
CA LYS A 288 8.47 -31.11 -12.57
C LYS A 288 7.07 -30.62 -12.19
N ASP A 289 6.06 -30.93 -12.99
CA ASP A 289 4.68 -30.53 -12.74
C ASP A 289 4.09 -31.29 -11.54
N LYS A 290 4.36 -32.60 -11.44
CA LYS A 290 4.02 -33.40 -10.24
C LYS A 290 4.71 -32.86 -8.98
N GLU A 291 5.99 -32.51 -9.08
CA GLU A 291 6.75 -31.93 -7.96
C GLU A 291 6.19 -30.55 -7.53
N LYS A 292 5.83 -29.69 -8.49
CA LYS A 292 5.18 -28.40 -8.24
C LYS A 292 3.82 -28.57 -7.57
N LEU A 293 3.03 -29.56 -8.00
CA LEU A 293 1.72 -29.89 -7.44
C LEU A 293 1.82 -30.43 -6.00
N GLU A 294 2.67 -31.45 -5.77
CA GLU A 294 2.89 -32.00 -4.43
C GLU A 294 3.36 -30.91 -3.44
N LEU A 295 4.30 -30.04 -3.86
CA LEU A 295 4.76 -28.90 -3.04
C LEU A 295 3.68 -27.82 -2.82
N SER A 296 2.82 -27.57 -3.80
CA SER A 296 1.68 -26.64 -3.66
C SER A 296 0.66 -27.15 -2.63
N MET A 297 0.30 -28.44 -2.70
CA MET A 297 -0.58 -29.08 -1.72
C MET A 297 0.00 -29.03 -0.30
N LEU A 298 1.29 -29.32 -0.14
CA LEU A 298 1.97 -29.23 1.16
C LEU A 298 2.01 -27.79 1.70
N ASN A 299 2.23 -26.78 0.84
CA ASN A 299 2.15 -25.37 1.24
C ASN A 299 0.72 -24.97 1.66
N ALA A 300 -0.31 -25.39 0.94
CA ALA A 300 -1.70 -25.11 1.31
C ALA A 300 -2.10 -25.75 2.65
N LEU A 301 -1.62 -26.97 2.92
CA LEU A 301 -1.77 -27.63 4.22
C LEU A 301 -1.01 -26.89 5.32
N MET A 302 0.20 -26.38 5.03
CA MET A 302 1.02 -25.60 5.96
C MET A 302 0.31 -24.30 6.35
N GLU A 303 -0.18 -23.52 5.36
CA GLU A 303 -0.88 -22.26 5.59
C GLU A 303 -2.18 -22.43 6.38
N LYS A 304 -3.00 -23.44 6.05
CA LYS A 304 -4.20 -23.78 6.83
C LYS A 304 -3.87 -24.18 8.26
N SER A 305 -2.65 -24.62 8.53
CA SER A 305 -2.16 -25.05 9.84
C SER A 305 -1.36 -23.94 10.54
N ILE A 306 -1.57 -22.68 10.16
CA ILE A 306 -1.11 -21.51 10.92
C ILE A 306 -2.18 -21.11 11.93
N LYS A 307 -1.79 -21.02 13.20
CA LYS A 307 -2.62 -20.52 14.29
C LYS A 307 -2.44 -19.01 14.44
N GLN A 308 -3.54 -18.27 14.42
CA GLN A 308 -3.55 -16.81 14.44
C GLN A 308 -4.11 -16.27 15.75
N GLY A 309 -3.27 -15.57 16.51
CA GLY A 309 -3.68 -14.72 17.64
C GLY A 309 -3.75 -13.24 17.22
N GLU A 310 -4.15 -12.36 18.15
CA GLU A 310 -4.40 -10.94 17.87
C GLU A 310 -3.22 -10.21 17.20
N ASN A 311 -1.99 -10.57 17.54
CA ASN A 311 -0.77 -9.92 17.04
C ASN A 311 0.30 -10.89 16.50
N LEU A 312 0.03 -12.21 16.42
CA LEU A 312 1.02 -13.20 15.99
C LEU A 312 0.39 -14.36 15.20
N LYS A 313 1.01 -14.74 14.09
CA LYS A 313 0.74 -15.96 13.34
C LYS A 313 1.87 -16.96 13.58
N VAL A 314 1.56 -18.16 14.04
CA VAL A 314 2.55 -19.22 14.31
C VAL A 314 2.12 -20.51 13.61
N PHE A 315 3.06 -21.17 12.95
CA PHE A 315 2.82 -22.45 12.31
C PHE A 315 2.63 -23.56 13.36
N ASP A 316 1.44 -24.17 13.35
CA ASP A 316 1.07 -25.31 14.18
C ASP A 316 1.47 -26.61 13.45
N SER A 317 2.74 -26.97 13.60
CA SER A 317 3.33 -28.13 12.92
C SER A 317 2.68 -29.47 13.32
N THR A 318 2.05 -29.55 14.49
CA THR A 318 1.31 -30.76 14.91
C THR A 318 -0.03 -30.85 14.20
N LEU A 319 -0.77 -29.73 14.09
CA LEU A 319 -1.99 -29.66 13.28
C LEU A 319 -1.71 -29.97 11.80
N PHE A 320 -0.56 -29.52 11.28
CA PHE A 320 -0.10 -29.86 9.93
C PHE A 320 0.12 -31.36 9.73
N LEU A 321 0.88 -32.01 10.62
CA LEU A 321 1.17 -33.45 10.51
C LEU A 321 -0.08 -34.31 10.73
N ASN A 322 -1.01 -33.88 11.58
CA ASN A 322 -2.30 -34.57 11.75
C ASN A 322 -3.12 -34.52 10.45
N ARG A 323 -3.26 -33.35 9.83
CA ARG A 323 -3.95 -33.21 8.53
C ARG A 323 -3.24 -33.92 7.40
N LEU A 324 -1.90 -34.01 7.45
CA LEU A 324 -1.12 -34.79 6.50
C LEU A 324 -1.46 -36.29 6.59
N SER A 325 -1.79 -36.81 7.77
CA SER A 325 -2.15 -38.23 7.96
C SER A 325 -3.51 -38.62 7.35
N GLU A 326 -4.30 -37.65 6.90
CA GLU A 326 -5.53 -37.88 6.13
C GLU A 326 -5.24 -38.26 4.65
N PHE A 327 -4.00 -38.08 4.18
CA PHE A 327 -3.55 -38.47 2.85
C PHE A 327 -2.88 -39.85 2.87
N LYS A 328 -3.17 -40.68 1.86
CA LYS A 328 -2.50 -41.98 1.67
C LYS A 328 -1.00 -41.78 1.39
N ASP A 329 -0.16 -42.74 1.82
CA ASP A 329 1.31 -42.69 1.70
C ASP A 329 1.84 -42.47 0.26
N GLU A 330 1.02 -42.73 -0.76
CA GLU A 330 1.34 -42.61 -2.19
C GLU A 330 1.10 -41.20 -2.77
N VAL A 331 0.62 -40.24 -1.98
CA VAL A 331 0.31 -38.87 -2.48
C VAL A 331 1.57 -37.99 -2.61
N PHE A 332 2.54 -38.12 -1.71
CA PHE A 332 3.73 -37.25 -1.65
C PHE A 332 5.01 -38.03 -1.96
N THR A 333 5.20 -38.31 -3.24
CA THR A 333 6.19 -39.29 -3.72
C THR A 333 7.50 -38.66 -4.19
N THR A 334 7.49 -37.41 -4.63
CA THR A 334 8.65 -36.74 -5.24
C THR A 334 9.75 -36.44 -4.21
N PRO A 335 11.03 -36.37 -4.63
CA PRO A 335 12.14 -36.12 -3.71
C PRO A 335 11.99 -34.81 -2.91
N LYS A 336 11.48 -33.73 -3.52
CA LYS A 336 11.28 -32.46 -2.81
C LYS A 336 10.07 -32.48 -1.88
N ALA A 337 8.98 -33.16 -2.23
CA ALA A 337 7.87 -33.34 -1.28
C ALA A 337 8.32 -34.13 -0.06
N LYS A 338 9.09 -35.21 -0.24
CA LYS A 338 9.69 -35.97 0.87
C LYS A 338 10.62 -35.10 1.73
N GLN A 339 11.50 -34.30 1.11
CA GLN A 339 12.32 -33.32 1.85
C GLN A 339 11.50 -32.29 2.62
N TYR A 340 10.39 -31.78 2.06
CA TYR A 340 9.48 -30.87 2.73
C TYR A 340 8.84 -31.53 3.96
N LEU A 341 8.42 -32.79 3.83
CA LEU A 341 7.85 -33.57 4.93
C LEU A 341 8.88 -33.87 6.02
N ASP A 342 10.13 -34.16 5.67
CA ASP A 342 11.21 -34.34 6.64
C ASP A 342 11.57 -33.04 7.36
N ILE A 343 11.53 -31.90 6.65
CA ILE A 343 11.66 -30.56 7.25
C ILE A 343 10.51 -30.30 8.23
N ALA A 344 9.26 -30.60 7.86
CA ALA A 344 8.10 -30.39 8.72
C ALA A 344 8.11 -31.30 9.97
N LYS A 345 8.49 -32.58 9.82
CA LYS A 345 8.71 -33.52 10.93
C LYS A 345 9.87 -33.07 11.83
N GLY A 346 10.94 -32.54 11.25
CA GLY A 346 12.06 -31.95 11.98
C GLY A 346 11.68 -30.67 12.73
N PHE A 347 10.81 -29.85 12.15
CA PHE A 347 10.26 -28.65 12.76
C PHE A 347 9.35 -29.02 13.94
N ASP A 348 8.41 -29.93 13.77
CA ASP A 348 7.56 -30.41 14.87
C ASP A 348 8.39 -30.99 16.02
N LYS A 349 9.45 -31.78 15.74
CA LYS A 349 10.35 -32.29 16.78
C LYS A 349 11.05 -31.20 17.62
N LEU A 350 11.18 -29.97 17.10
CA LEU A 350 11.84 -28.85 17.76
C LEU A 350 10.86 -27.80 18.33
N PHE A 351 9.70 -27.63 17.70
CA PHE A 351 8.77 -26.50 17.90
C PHE A 351 7.32 -26.96 18.12
N ARG A 352 7.07 -28.25 18.41
CA ARG A 352 5.73 -28.86 18.66
C ARG A 352 4.80 -27.98 19.51
N ASN A 353 5.37 -27.36 20.54
CA ASN A 353 4.62 -26.61 21.54
C ASN A 353 4.42 -25.13 21.17
N ASP A 354 5.08 -24.60 20.13
CA ASP A 354 5.15 -23.16 19.87
C ASP A 354 3.77 -22.55 19.56
N ALA A 355 2.90 -23.23 18.82
CA ALA A 355 1.53 -22.78 18.58
C ALA A 355 0.63 -22.88 19.82
N THR A 356 0.96 -23.75 20.77
CA THR A 356 0.28 -23.82 22.08
C THR A 356 0.81 -22.75 23.04
N ILE A 357 2.10 -22.45 23.00
CA ILE A 357 2.77 -21.38 23.75
C ILE A 357 2.26 -20.02 23.25
N ALA A 358 2.26 -19.77 21.94
CA ALA A 358 1.75 -18.54 21.34
C ALA A 358 0.27 -18.29 21.66
N GLY A 359 -0.55 -19.35 21.71
CA GLY A 359 -1.95 -19.25 22.16
C GLY A 359 -2.14 -19.03 23.67
N LYS A 360 -1.08 -19.15 24.48
CA LYS A 360 -1.07 -18.89 25.93
C LYS A 360 -0.35 -17.58 26.30
N ILE A 361 0.41 -16.99 25.39
CA ILE A 361 1.03 -15.68 25.57
C ILE A 361 -0.01 -14.58 25.28
N ASN A 362 -0.80 -14.24 26.30
CA ASN A 362 -1.31 -12.88 26.40
C ASN A 362 -0.14 -11.96 26.72
N TYR A 363 0.00 -10.84 26.00
CA TYR A 363 1.07 -9.88 26.25
C TYR A 363 0.90 -9.15 27.60
N THR A 364 1.43 -9.75 28.66
CA THR A 364 1.97 -9.01 29.80
C THR A 364 3.33 -8.45 29.38
N THR A 365 3.41 -7.13 29.21
CA THR A 365 4.70 -6.43 29.08
C THR A 365 5.45 -6.53 30.40
N THR A 366 6.24 -7.59 30.56
CA THR A 366 7.10 -7.77 31.74
C THR A 366 8.24 -6.77 31.71
N ARG A 367 8.07 -5.66 32.45
CA ARG A 367 9.20 -5.05 33.15
C ARG A 367 9.76 -6.11 34.09
N ASP A 368 10.84 -6.78 33.71
CA ASP A 368 11.78 -7.31 34.70
C ASP A 368 13.20 -7.34 34.12
N ILE A 369 14.07 -6.57 34.76
CA ILE A 369 15.47 -6.44 34.40
C ILE A 369 16.23 -7.53 35.15
N LYS A 370 16.73 -8.53 34.43
CA LYS A 370 17.87 -9.39 34.85
C LYS A 370 18.41 -10.19 33.65
N SER A 371 19.28 -9.55 32.87
CA SER A 371 20.23 -10.23 31.99
C SER A 371 21.63 -9.68 32.29
N PRO A 372 22.66 -10.53 32.48
CA PRO A 372 23.86 -10.16 33.25
C PRO A 372 24.95 -9.43 32.44
N LEU A 373 24.58 -8.67 31.42
CA LEU A 373 25.52 -8.15 30.40
C LEU A 373 25.84 -6.64 30.51
N ALA A 374 25.20 -5.91 31.42
CA ALA A 374 25.58 -4.54 31.78
C ALA A 374 25.84 -4.47 33.30
N THR A 375 27.11 -4.42 33.69
CA THR A 375 27.56 -4.43 35.09
C THR A 375 27.65 -3.05 35.74
N SER A 376 27.25 -1.98 35.02
CA SER A 376 27.22 -0.60 35.53
C SER A 376 25.91 0.11 35.18
N LEU A 377 25.54 1.11 36.00
CA LEU A 377 24.37 1.98 35.78
C LEU A 377 24.45 2.68 34.42
N GLU A 378 25.65 3.10 34.05
CA GLU A 378 26.04 3.77 32.81
C GLU A 378 25.89 2.84 31.59
N GLY A 379 26.26 1.56 31.71
CA GLY A 379 26.02 0.56 30.67
C GLY A 379 24.52 0.33 30.40
N ALA A 380 23.69 0.32 31.44
CA ALA A 380 22.23 0.23 31.31
C ALA A 380 21.61 1.51 30.71
N PHE A 381 22.19 2.69 31.00
CA PHE A 381 21.79 3.95 30.40
C PHE A 381 22.10 3.96 28.89
N ASN A 382 23.35 3.66 28.51
CA ASN A 382 23.78 3.58 27.12
C ASN A 382 22.98 2.53 26.31
N GLN A 383 22.66 1.37 26.89
CA GLN A 383 21.80 0.38 26.25
C GLN A 383 20.40 0.92 25.93
N LYS A 384 19.82 1.72 26.84
CA LYS A 384 18.49 2.33 26.66
C LYS A 384 18.51 3.47 25.65
N LEU A 385 19.62 4.21 25.59
CA LEU A 385 19.91 5.25 24.60
C LEU A 385 19.84 4.66 23.17
N THR A 386 20.60 3.58 22.94
CA THR A 386 20.67 2.92 21.63
C THR A 386 19.33 2.31 21.20
N GLN A 387 18.55 1.75 22.14
CA GLN A 387 17.20 1.27 21.86
C GLN A 387 16.24 2.39 21.41
N ARG A 388 16.31 3.58 22.03
CA ARG A 388 15.51 4.74 21.63
C ARG A 388 15.89 5.19 20.21
N LEU A 389 17.19 5.31 19.95
CA LEU A 389 17.72 5.75 18.67
C LEU A 389 17.35 4.78 17.53
N VAL A 390 17.55 3.47 17.75
CA VAL A 390 17.15 2.41 16.80
C VAL A 390 15.63 2.40 16.56
N GLY A 391 14.82 2.68 17.58
CA GLY A 391 13.37 2.85 17.43
C GLY A 391 12.97 4.06 16.59
N THR A 392 13.73 5.15 16.65
CA THR A 392 13.53 6.33 15.78
C THR A 392 13.90 6.05 14.33
N ILE A 393 15.00 5.32 14.08
CA ILE A 393 15.39 4.89 12.71
C ILE A 393 14.25 4.11 12.04
N VAL A 394 13.71 3.09 12.72
CA VAL A 394 12.62 2.26 12.17
C VAL A 394 11.33 3.06 11.89
N ARG A 395 11.09 4.16 12.62
CA ARG A 395 9.95 5.06 12.39
C ARG A 395 10.18 6.06 11.27
N ASN A 396 11.43 6.47 11.04
CA ASN A 396 11.78 7.53 10.08
C ASN A 396 12.28 7.00 8.73
N ILE A 397 12.49 5.68 8.57
CA ILE A 397 12.58 5.07 7.23
C ILE A 397 11.27 5.37 6.47
N PRO A 398 11.31 5.97 5.26
CA PRO A 398 10.10 6.41 4.57
C PRO A 398 9.16 5.23 4.27
N THR A 399 8.03 5.22 4.97
CA THR A 399 6.95 4.21 4.87
C THR A 399 6.26 4.19 3.50
N THR A 400 6.60 5.12 2.61
CA THR A 400 5.94 5.36 1.33
C THR A 400 6.50 4.57 0.15
N HIS A 401 7.71 3.97 0.23
CA HIS A 401 8.29 3.18 -0.89
C HIS A 401 8.78 1.78 -0.50
N ILE A 402 9.59 1.65 0.57
CA ILE A 402 10.23 0.37 0.92
C ILE A 402 9.21 -0.66 1.42
N PHE A 403 8.33 -0.25 2.34
CA PHE A 403 7.33 -1.16 2.95
C PHE A 403 6.05 -1.34 2.14
N LYS A 404 5.76 -0.46 1.15
CA LYS A 404 4.60 -0.60 0.26
C LYS A 404 4.76 -1.68 -0.82
N LYS A 405 5.99 -1.97 -1.27
CA LYS A 405 6.31 -3.06 -2.22
C LYS A 405 6.65 -4.38 -1.50
N LEU A 406 5.97 -4.67 -0.38
CA LEU A 406 6.28 -5.82 0.49
C LEU A 406 5.08 -6.73 0.83
N ASP A 407 3.92 -6.49 0.21
CA ASP A 407 2.84 -7.47 0.16
C ASP A 407 2.92 -8.26 -1.15
N GLU A 408 3.35 -9.52 -1.05
CA GLU A 408 2.76 -10.72 -1.68
C GLU A 408 3.70 -11.93 -1.44
N LEU A 409 3.11 -13.09 -1.13
CA LEU A 409 3.76 -14.39 -0.83
C LEU A 409 4.66 -14.45 0.43
N SER A 410 4.91 -15.70 0.85
CA SER A 410 5.50 -16.09 2.15
C SER A 410 6.86 -15.46 2.50
N GLY A 411 7.62 -14.98 1.52
CA GLY A 411 8.90 -14.30 1.72
C GLY A 411 8.78 -12.94 2.43
N GLY A 412 7.70 -12.18 2.21
CA GLY A 412 7.51 -10.86 2.82
C GLY A 412 7.26 -10.93 4.34
N ALA A 413 6.41 -11.86 4.76
CA ALA A 413 6.13 -12.10 6.18
C ALA A 413 7.35 -12.64 6.94
N ALA A 414 8.10 -13.56 6.33
CA ALA A 414 9.34 -14.06 6.89
C ALA A 414 10.39 -12.93 7.02
N LEU A 415 10.61 -12.13 5.98
CA LEU A 415 11.52 -10.98 6.03
C LEU A 415 11.14 -10.00 7.15
N LYS A 416 9.85 -9.65 7.28
CA LYS A 416 9.34 -8.79 8.35
C LYS A 416 9.64 -9.37 9.75
N TYR A 417 9.42 -10.66 9.94
CA TYR A 417 9.76 -11.37 11.19
C TYR A 417 11.26 -11.34 11.49
N HIS A 418 12.11 -11.55 10.49
CA HIS A 418 13.56 -11.57 10.67
C HIS A 418 14.15 -10.17 10.92
N ILE A 419 13.60 -9.11 10.31
CA ILE A 419 13.91 -7.71 10.64
C ILE A 419 13.52 -7.40 12.08
N GLN A 420 12.29 -7.72 12.49
CA GLN A 420 11.81 -7.50 13.85
C GLN A 420 12.65 -8.26 14.89
N ARG A 421 12.98 -9.53 14.62
CA ARG A 421 13.78 -10.37 15.51
C ARG A 421 15.26 -9.96 15.57
N ALA A 422 15.80 -9.33 14.52
CA ALA A 422 17.11 -8.67 14.58
C ALA A 422 17.04 -7.40 15.42
N LEU A 423 15.96 -6.62 15.31
CA LEU A 423 15.73 -5.39 16.07
C LEU A 423 15.62 -5.64 17.57
N GLU A 424 14.80 -6.61 17.97
CA GLU A 424 14.54 -6.99 19.37
C GLU A 424 15.78 -7.55 20.09
N ARG A 425 16.81 -7.98 19.35
CA ARG A 425 17.96 -8.74 19.87
C ARG A 425 19.30 -8.01 19.72
N SER A 426 19.29 -6.78 19.24
CA SER A 426 20.50 -5.98 19.05
C SER A 426 20.54 -4.78 19.98
N HIS A 427 21.72 -4.54 20.55
CA HIS A 427 22.02 -3.42 21.42
C HIS A 427 22.88 -2.36 20.74
N THR A 428 23.31 -2.59 19.49
CA THR A 428 23.95 -1.59 18.61
C THR A 428 23.48 -1.74 17.16
N ILE A 429 23.66 -0.69 16.35
CA ILE A 429 23.38 -0.72 14.90
C ILE A 429 24.27 -1.74 14.17
N SER A 430 25.54 -1.84 14.57
CA SER A 430 26.47 -2.86 14.07
C SER A 430 25.96 -4.28 14.33
N GLU A 431 25.44 -4.53 15.54
CA GLU A 431 24.83 -5.80 15.91
C GLU A 431 23.51 -6.04 15.16
N PHE A 432 22.68 -5.02 14.94
CA PHE A 432 21.46 -5.10 14.13
C PHE A 432 21.76 -5.54 12.71
N SER A 433 22.64 -4.82 12.00
CA SER A 433 23.04 -5.19 10.64
C SER A 433 23.64 -6.59 10.58
N LYS A 434 24.54 -6.93 11.52
CA LYS A 434 25.18 -8.25 11.58
C LYS A 434 24.19 -9.39 11.87
N ARG A 435 23.21 -9.17 12.77
CA ARG A 435 22.14 -10.15 13.07
C ARG A 435 21.17 -10.29 11.92
N LEU A 436 20.81 -9.20 11.24
CA LEU A 436 19.94 -9.23 10.05
C LEU A 436 20.62 -9.98 8.90
N GLU A 437 21.90 -9.71 8.64
CA GLU A 437 22.71 -10.39 7.61
C GLU A 437 22.90 -11.88 7.90
N LEU A 438 23.23 -12.25 9.15
CA LEU A 438 23.27 -13.65 9.61
C LEU A 438 21.90 -14.33 9.45
N SER A 439 20.83 -13.62 9.79
CA SER A 439 19.47 -14.12 9.67
C SER A 439 19.08 -14.33 8.21
N ALA A 440 19.51 -13.46 7.30
CA ALA A 440 19.29 -13.60 5.87
C ALA A 440 19.99 -14.82 5.28
N LYS A 441 21.29 -14.96 5.57
CA LYS A 441 22.13 -16.09 5.13
C LYS A 441 21.60 -17.44 5.62
N ASN A 442 21.03 -17.50 6.83
CA ASN A 442 20.48 -18.74 7.40
C ASN A 442 19.07 -19.12 6.88
N SER A 443 18.29 -18.17 6.33
CA SER A 443 16.86 -18.38 6.07
C SER A 443 16.52 -18.82 4.63
N LYS A 444 17.53 -19.04 3.77
CA LYS A 444 17.39 -19.45 2.35
C LYS A 444 16.38 -18.58 1.56
N PHE A 445 16.46 -17.27 1.73
CA PHE A 445 15.60 -16.33 1.02
C PHE A 445 15.86 -16.31 -0.49
N SER A 446 14.87 -15.87 -1.28
CA SER A 446 15.03 -15.66 -2.72
C SER A 446 16.02 -14.53 -3.03
N ASN A 447 16.67 -14.56 -4.20
CA ASN A 447 17.62 -13.52 -4.61
C ASN A 447 16.99 -12.10 -4.60
N ALA A 448 15.71 -11.97 -4.96
CA ALA A 448 14.99 -10.69 -4.90
C ALA A 448 14.74 -10.22 -3.45
N THR A 449 14.53 -11.16 -2.51
CA THR A 449 14.43 -10.86 -1.08
C THR A 449 15.80 -10.51 -0.48
N MET A 450 16.88 -11.18 -0.93
CA MET A 450 18.25 -10.88 -0.52
C MET A 450 18.68 -9.48 -0.96
N ARG A 451 18.40 -9.06 -2.21
CA ARG A 451 18.65 -7.68 -2.67
C ARG A 451 17.93 -6.64 -1.82
N LYS A 452 16.66 -6.86 -1.45
CA LYS A 452 15.95 -5.97 -0.50
C LYS A 452 16.58 -5.94 0.90
N ILE A 453 17.14 -7.05 1.38
CA ILE A 453 17.89 -7.09 2.65
C ILE A 453 19.20 -6.30 2.53
N GLU A 454 19.89 -6.40 1.40
CA GLU A 454 21.12 -5.65 1.12
C GLU A 454 20.83 -4.14 1.01
N GLU A 455 19.77 -3.73 0.30
CA GLU A 455 19.27 -2.35 0.26
C GLU A 455 18.97 -1.80 1.67
N ILE A 456 18.26 -2.58 2.51
CA ILE A 456 18.00 -2.22 3.92
C ILE A 456 19.31 -2.11 4.71
N THR A 457 20.24 -3.05 4.52
CA THR A 457 21.52 -3.08 5.25
C THR A 457 22.45 -1.94 4.82
N GLN A 458 22.42 -1.54 3.55
CA GLN A 458 23.13 -0.37 3.02
C GLN A 458 22.50 0.93 3.51
N GLY A 459 21.17 1.07 3.48
CA GLY A 459 20.47 2.23 4.03
C GLY A 459 20.76 2.43 5.53
N VAL A 460 20.85 1.35 6.30
CA VAL A 460 21.26 1.38 7.72
C VAL A 460 22.75 1.73 7.89
N LYS A 461 23.63 1.34 6.96
CA LYS A 461 25.03 1.79 6.95
C LYS A 461 25.12 3.29 6.65
N SER A 462 24.39 3.82 5.67
CA SER A 462 24.36 5.25 5.33
C SER A 462 23.75 6.11 6.44
N ALA A 463 22.73 5.62 7.15
CA ALA A 463 22.17 6.31 8.31
C ALA A 463 23.18 6.49 9.46
N LYS A 464 24.19 5.60 9.56
CA LYS A 464 25.18 5.55 10.66
C LYS A 464 25.99 6.85 10.81
N GLU A 465 26.25 7.59 9.74
CA GLU A 465 27.07 8.81 9.78
C GLU A 465 26.32 10.02 10.37
N ASN A 466 25.02 10.14 10.07
CA ASN A 466 24.15 11.12 10.73
C ASN A 466 23.93 10.76 12.21
N ILE A 467 23.93 9.47 12.51
CA ILE A 467 23.77 8.94 13.85
C ILE A 467 25.00 9.19 14.72
N ALA A 468 26.21 9.05 14.20
CA ALA A 468 27.43 9.34 14.97
C ALA A 468 27.44 10.80 15.50
N LYS A 469 26.95 11.75 14.70
CA LYS A 469 26.78 13.16 15.10
C LYS A 469 25.68 13.37 16.14
N GLN A 470 24.59 12.59 16.07
CA GLN A 470 23.54 12.62 17.10
C GLN A 470 23.98 11.94 18.40
N GLU A 471 24.79 10.89 18.32
CA GLU A 471 25.38 10.18 19.46
C GLU A 471 26.37 11.10 20.19
N GLU A 472 27.25 11.80 19.46
CA GLU A 472 28.14 12.85 19.98
C GLU A 472 27.36 13.99 20.66
N ALA A 473 26.40 14.61 19.96
CA ALA A 473 25.59 15.70 20.51
C ALA A 473 24.72 15.29 21.72
N LEU A 474 24.39 13.99 21.85
CA LEU A 474 23.61 13.45 22.97
C LEU A 474 24.52 13.03 24.15
N GLN A 475 25.78 12.67 23.90
CA GLN A 475 26.82 12.48 24.93
C GLN A 475 27.25 13.83 25.54
N ASP A 476 27.39 14.87 24.70
CA ASP A 476 27.59 16.24 25.19
C ASP A 476 26.43 16.64 26.12
N ALA A 477 25.19 16.53 25.62
CA ALA A 477 23.97 16.95 26.32
C ALA A 477 23.71 16.28 27.68
N ILE A 478 24.26 15.08 27.95
CA ILE A 478 24.12 14.42 29.27
C ILE A 478 25.22 14.81 30.27
N THR A 479 26.21 15.60 29.84
CA THR A 479 27.32 16.05 30.69
C THR A 479 26.80 17.10 31.69
N PRO A 480 26.90 16.86 33.01
CA PRO A 480 26.30 17.78 33.98
C PRO A 480 27.03 19.12 34.09
N LEU A 481 26.27 20.20 34.02
CA LEU A 481 26.73 21.58 34.23
C LEU A 481 27.03 21.79 35.73
N LYS A 482 28.30 21.96 36.10
CA LYS A 482 28.76 21.99 37.51
C LYS A 482 28.11 23.11 38.33
N GLU A 483 27.68 24.16 37.64
CA GLU A 483 27.03 25.37 38.15
C GLU A 483 25.72 25.09 38.88
N PHE A 484 25.04 23.98 38.59
CA PHE A 484 23.73 23.63 39.16
C PHE A 484 23.78 22.51 40.21
N GLY A 485 24.98 22.18 40.70
CA GLY A 485 25.18 21.25 41.81
C GLY A 485 24.95 19.78 41.44
N LYS A 486 24.39 19.01 42.38
CA LYS A 486 24.25 17.55 42.27
C LYS A 486 23.37 17.17 41.07
N ASN A 487 23.93 16.40 40.13
CA ASN A 487 23.16 15.79 39.05
C ASN A 487 22.50 14.48 39.51
N TYR A 488 21.29 14.22 39.02
CA TYR A 488 20.59 12.94 39.17
C TYR A 488 20.46 12.24 37.79
N PRO A 489 21.58 11.69 37.24
CA PRO A 489 21.63 11.16 35.87
C PRO A 489 20.66 10.00 35.62
N GLU A 490 20.22 9.31 36.67
CA GLU A 490 19.21 8.25 36.56
C GLU A 490 17.83 8.74 36.07
N PHE A 491 17.60 10.06 36.03
CA PHE A 491 16.39 10.69 35.48
C PHE A 491 16.59 11.40 34.13
N ALA A 492 17.76 11.31 33.51
CA ALA A 492 17.98 11.83 32.16
C ALA A 492 17.02 11.16 31.15
N LEU A 493 16.54 11.94 30.18
CA LEU A 493 15.50 11.60 29.19
C LEU A 493 14.17 11.12 29.77
N LYS A 494 13.85 11.51 31.03
CA LYS A 494 12.60 11.23 31.74
C LYS A 494 12.06 12.54 32.36
N PRO A 495 11.51 13.48 31.57
CA PRO A 495 11.29 14.84 32.07
C PRO A 495 10.25 14.91 33.19
N LYS A 496 9.30 13.97 33.27
CA LYS A 496 8.33 13.91 34.38
C LYS A 496 9.00 13.45 35.68
N GLU A 497 9.71 12.33 35.63
CA GLU A 497 10.43 11.79 36.79
C GLU A 497 11.60 12.70 37.24
N ALA A 498 12.24 13.41 36.30
CA ALA A 498 13.25 14.43 36.58
C ALA A 498 12.66 15.64 37.34
N LEU A 499 11.50 16.13 36.90
CA LEU A 499 10.78 17.21 37.58
C LEU A 499 10.33 16.78 38.98
N GLU A 500 9.74 15.59 39.11
CA GLU A 500 9.34 15.02 40.41
C GLU A 500 10.54 14.88 41.35
N LYS A 501 11.70 14.44 40.85
CA LYS A 501 12.93 14.33 41.65
C LYS A 501 13.41 15.70 42.16
N LEU A 502 13.41 16.72 41.32
CA LEU A 502 13.81 18.08 41.71
C LEU A 502 12.83 18.73 42.69
N LEU A 503 11.52 18.49 42.52
CA LEU A 503 10.49 18.91 43.48
C LEU A 503 10.65 18.23 44.86
N GLN A 504 11.08 16.96 44.88
CA GLN A 504 11.34 16.20 46.10
C GLN A 504 12.62 16.69 46.82
N GLU A 505 13.73 16.81 46.09
CA GLU A 505 15.06 17.09 46.66
C GLU A 505 15.27 18.59 46.93
N LYS A 506 14.58 19.46 46.19
CA LYS A 506 14.70 20.93 46.25
C LYS A 506 16.15 21.44 46.13
N ASN A 507 16.96 20.74 45.35
CA ASN A 507 18.33 21.11 45.00
C ASN A 507 18.77 20.36 43.73
N GLY A 508 19.91 20.76 43.17
CA GLY A 508 20.56 20.03 42.08
C GLY A 508 19.93 20.23 40.69
N GLN A 509 20.23 19.28 39.81
CA GLN A 509 19.86 19.28 38.40
C GLN A 509 19.59 17.86 37.87
N VAL A 510 18.94 17.79 36.71
CA VAL A 510 18.94 16.63 35.83
C VAL A 510 19.41 17.09 34.45
N ALA A 511 20.66 16.76 34.13
CA ALA A 511 21.23 16.99 32.80
C ALA A 511 20.47 16.15 31.75
N CYS A 512 20.16 16.74 30.60
CA CYS A 512 19.32 16.14 29.56
C CYS A 512 17.99 15.58 30.08
N ALA A 513 17.31 16.27 31.00
CA ALA A 513 15.99 15.86 31.50
C ALA A 513 14.99 15.63 30.36
N ALA A 514 15.04 16.49 29.34
CA ALA A 514 14.45 16.28 28.02
C ALA A 514 15.50 16.47 26.91
N TYR A 515 15.18 16.03 25.70
CA TYR A 515 15.97 16.25 24.49
C TYR A 515 15.03 16.48 23.31
N ARG A 516 15.38 17.42 22.42
CA ARG A 516 14.67 17.66 21.16
C ARG A 516 15.66 17.87 20.02
N ASP A 517 15.37 17.32 18.85
CA ASP A 517 16.24 17.42 17.67
C ASP A 517 16.43 18.87 17.17
N ASP A 518 15.53 19.80 17.55
CA ASP A 518 15.58 21.23 17.21
C ASP A 518 16.27 22.13 18.25
N LEU A 519 16.69 21.57 19.40
CA LEU A 519 17.28 22.30 20.52
C LEU A 519 18.50 21.63 21.19
N GLY A 520 18.64 20.32 21.11
CA GLY A 520 19.62 19.56 21.90
C GLY A 520 19.10 19.17 23.28
N GLY A 521 20.01 19.11 24.27
CA GLY A 521 19.71 18.77 25.65
C GLY A 521 18.95 19.87 26.37
N ILE A 522 17.95 19.49 27.16
CA ILE A 522 17.19 20.42 28.00
C ILE A 522 17.31 19.98 29.45
N ASP A 523 17.99 20.81 30.24
CA ASP A 523 18.32 20.57 31.63
C ASP A 523 17.24 21.14 32.53
N PHE A 524 16.82 20.32 33.49
CA PHE A 524 15.95 20.79 34.57
C PHE A 524 16.83 21.08 35.78
N VAL A 525 16.75 22.29 36.32
CA VAL A 525 17.55 22.73 37.46
C VAL A 525 16.63 23.25 38.54
N TRP A 526 16.93 22.94 39.81
CA TRP A 526 16.17 23.52 40.92
C TRP A 526 16.36 25.04 40.97
N GLY A 527 17.61 25.49 40.87
CA GLY A 527 17.98 26.89 40.82
C GLY A 527 17.77 27.65 42.13
N LYS A 528 17.41 28.93 42.02
CA LYS A 528 17.33 29.90 43.12
C LYS A 528 16.11 30.79 42.96
N ASP A 529 15.49 31.18 44.06
CA ASP A 529 14.42 32.19 44.13
C ASP A 529 14.96 33.64 44.17
N GLY A 530 14.04 34.60 44.13
CA GLY A 530 14.29 36.02 44.28
C GLY A 530 14.41 36.79 42.95
N LYS A 531 14.85 38.06 43.05
CA LYS A 531 14.91 39.00 41.91
C LYS A 531 15.77 38.47 40.75
N ASP A 532 16.91 37.88 41.08
CA ASP A 532 17.88 37.28 40.16
C ASP A 532 17.74 35.74 40.13
N GLY A 533 16.54 35.24 40.46
CA GLY A 533 16.20 33.83 40.50
C GLY A 533 16.13 33.17 39.11
N TYR A 534 16.27 31.86 39.11
CA TYR A 534 16.27 30.99 37.93
C TYR A 534 15.86 29.56 38.30
N GLY A 535 15.58 28.73 37.30
CA GLY A 535 15.18 27.33 37.52
C GLY A 535 13.79 27.19 38.13
N LEU A 536 13.53 26.00 38.67
CA LEU A 536 12.23 25.61 39.18
C LEU A 536 11.78 26.44 40.40
N ALA A 537 12.71 26.77 41.31
CA ALA A 537 12.44 27.58 42.50
C ALA A 537 11.85 28.96 42.15
N HIS A 538 12.43 29.65 41.16
CA HIS A 538 11.93 30.94 40.66
C HIS A 538 10.57 30.85 39.97
N ILE A 539 10.33 29.75 39.24
CA ILE A 539 9.04 29.50 38.59
C ILE A 539 7.95 29.33 39.64
N LEU A 540 8.20 28.54 40.69
CA LEU A 540 7.31 28.36 41.83
C LEU A 540 7.01 29.70 42.52
N GLU A 541 8.05 30.41 42.98
CA GLU A 541 7.93 31.69 43.69
C GLU A 541 7.12 32.73 42.90
N LYS A 542 7.36 32.87 41.58
CA LYS A 542 6.61 33.80 40.73
C LYS A 542 5.13 33.43 40.61
N ARG A 543 4.79 32.14 40.55
CA ARG A 543 3.41 31.68 40.42
C ARG A 543 2.67 31.80 41.75
N GLU A 544 3.31 31.44 42.87
CA GLU A 544 2.78 31.68 44.21
C GLU A 544 2.47 33.17 44.44
N LYS A 545 3.46 34.06 44.23
CA LYS A 545 3.28 35.52 44.34
C LYS A 545 2.24 36.08 43.38
N GLN A 546 1.95 35.44 42.26
CA GLN A 546 0.88 35.85 41.35
C GLN A 546 -0.48 35.42 41.89
N TYR A 547 -0.63 34.17 42.34
CA TYR A 547 -1.87 33.67 42.91
C TYR A 547 -2.25 34.34 44.24
N THR A 548 -1.28 34.74 45.07
CA THR A 548 -1.53 35.58 46.25
C THR A 548 -2.11 36.94 45.86
N ARG A 549 -1.62 37.57 44.78
CA ARG A 549 -2.18 38.82 44.24
C ARG A 549 -3.59 38.66 43.66
N LEU A 550 -3.98 37.43 43.31
CA LEU A 550 -5.32 37.06 42.86
C LEU A 550 -6.24 36.59 44.01
N GLY A 551 -5.80 36.71 45.27
CA GLY A 551 -6.63 36.44 46.45
C GLY A 551 -6.88 34.97 46.79
N LEU A 552 -6.11 34.03 46.20
CA LEU A 552 -6.22 32.61 46.55
C LEU A 552 -5.65 32.34 47.95
N ASN A 553 -6.19 31.34 48.65
CA ASN A 553 -5.65 30.89 49.93
C ASN A 553 -4.38 30.01 49.74
N ALA A 554 -3.64 29.75 50.82
CA ALA A 554 -2.36 29.05 50.75
C ALA A 554 -2.43 27.63 50.16
N GLU A 555 -3.53 26.90 50.40
CA GLU A 555 -3.74 25.54 49.89
C GLU A 555 -4.05 25.55 48.40
N GLN A 556 -4.95 26.42 47.96
CA GLN A 556 -5.29 26.66 46.56
C GLN A 556 -4.08 27.16 45.74
N ILE A 557 -3.26 28.05 46.32
CA ILE A 557 -2.02 28.51 45.71
C ILE A 557 -1.10 27.31 45.43
N LYS A 558 -0.90 26.44 46.43
CA LYS A 558 0.00 25.30 46.34
C LYS A 558 -0.47 24.27 45.32
N GLU A 559 -1.73 23.82 45.42
CA GLU A 559 -2.33 22.86 44.49
C GLU A 559 -2.23 23.35 43.03
N ARG A 560 -2.66 24.58 42.77
CA ARG A 560 -2.65 25.19 41.44
C ARG A 560 -1.25 25.49 40.91
N THR A 561 -0.26 25.64 41.79
CA THR A 561 1.15 25.77 41.40
C THR A 561 1.74 24.41 41.04
N ASP A 562 1.47 23.36 41.83
CA ASP A 562 1.92 21.99 41.58
C ASP A 562 1.32 21.42 40.28
N GLU A 563 0.02 21.60 40.03
CA GLU A 563 -0.62 21.21 38.76
C GLU A 563 0.02 21.91 37.55
N LEU A 564 0.22 23.22 37.66
CA LEU A 564 0.76 24.05 36.59
C LEU A 564 2.21 23.66 36.25
N VAL A 565 3.05 23.45 37.27
CA VAL A 565 4.44 23.02 37.10
C VAL A 565 4.55 21.63 36.47
N LYS A 566 3.65 20.69 36.82
CA LYS A 566 3.60 19.34 36.21
C LYS A 566 3.33 19.34 34.70
N SER A 567 2.93 20.47 34.10
CA SER A 567 2.79 20.62 32.64
C SER A 567 4.10 20.95 31.91
N ILE A 568 5.18 21.37 32.59
CA ILE A 568 6.48 21.67 31.96
C ILE A 568 6.99 20.54 31.04
N PRO A 569 6.97 19.25 31.44
CA PRO A 569 7.39 18.14 30.59
C PRO A 569 6.55 18.02 29.32
N GLU A 570 5.23 18.15 29.42
CA GLU A 570 4.31 18.02 28.29
C GLU A 570 4.48 19.16 27.28
N VAL A 571 4.65 20.39 27.77
CA VAL A 571 4.93 21.56 26.91
C VAL A 571 6.26 21.39 26.19
N ILE A 572 7.31 20.90 26.87
CA ILE A 572 8.61 20.67 26.23
C ILE A 572 8.54 19.52 25.20
N GLU A 573 7.89 18.40 25.54
CA GLU A 573 7.79 17.22 24.67
C GLU A 573 6.89 17.43 23.44
N SER A 574 5.82 18.23 23.56
CA SER A 574 4.76 18.34 22.54
C SER A 574 4.52 19.77 22.00
N GLY A 575 5.21 20.78 22.52
CA GLY A 575 5.00 22.18 22.15
C GLY A 575 5.82 22.67 20.95
N THR A 576 5.33 23.73 20.32
CA THR A 576 5.96 24.43 19.19
C THR A 576 7.11 25.31 19.65
N LEU A 577 8.21 25.34 18.89
CA LEU A 577 9.37 26.19 19.15
C LEU A 577 9.10 27.64 18.72
N PHE A 578 9.46 28.60 19.58
CA PHE A 578 9.43 30.04 19.34
C PHE A 578 10.80 30.64 19.65
N LYS A 579 11.25 31.58 18.81
CA LYS A 579 12.41 32.45 19.06
C LYS A 579 11.94 33.89 18.89
N ASP A 580 12.30 34.78 19.82
CA ASP A 580 12.03 36.22 19.68
C ASP A 580 13.18 36.96 18.98
N ASP A 581 12.96 38.23 18.64
CA ASP A 581 13.93 39.08 17.94
C ASP A 581 15.20 39.35 18.77
N LEU A 582 15.19 39.02 20.07
CA LEU A 582 16.32 39.10 21.00
C LEU A 582 17.03 37.73 21.16
N GLY A 583 16.67 36.74 20.34
CA GLY A 583 17.26 35.40 20.33
C GLY A 583 16.83 34.50 21.49
N ARG A 584 15.84 34.91 22.32
CA ARG A 584 15.36 34.11 23.45
C ARG A 584 14.52 32.96 22.93
N VAL A 585 14.74 31.77 23.50
CA VAL A 585 14.12 30.53 23.05
C VAL A 585 12.98 30.16 23.99
N SER A 586 11.85 29.71 23.45
CA SER A 586 10.75 29.18 24.25
C SER A 586 9.94 28.12 23.51
N VAL A 587 9.26 27.26 24.25
CA VAL A 587 8.40 26.20 23.71
C VAL A 587 6.96 26.44 24.20
N GLY A 588 5.99 26.44 23.28
CA GLY A 588 4.60 26.77 23.61
C GLY A 588 3.58 25.68 23.22
N LEU A 589 2.60 25.44 24.11
CA LEU A 589 1.52 24.47 23.93
C LEU A 589 0.30 24.95 24.73
N ASN A 590 -0.92 24.89 24.17
CA ASN A 590 -2.18 25.18 24.88
C ASN A 590 -2.16 26.50 25.70
N ASN A 591 -1.72 27.60 25.07
CA ASN A 591 -1.59 28.95 25.68
C ASN A 591 -0.63 29.02 26.88
N ILE A 592 0.24 28.02 27.04
CA ILE A 592 1.36 27.97 27.97
C ILE A 592 2.66 28.11 27.17
N ARG A 593 3.68 28.75 27.76
CA ARG A 593 5.02 28.93 27.20
C ARG A 593 6.09 28.63 28.25
N VAL A 594 7.06 27.78 27.92
CA VAL A 594 8.26 27.50 28.73
C VAL A 594 9.44 28.23 28.11
N GLY A 595 10.08 29.14 28.85
CA GLY A 595 11.27 29.85 28.41
C GLY A 595 12.55 29.07 28.72
N LEU A 596 13.43 29.00 27.72
CA LEU A 596 14.67 28.23 27.73
C LEU A 596 15.86 29.17 27.50
N LYS A 597 16.97 28.93 28.20
CA LYS A 597 18.20 29.73 28.10
C LYS A 597 19.40 28.85 27.77
N ASN A 598 20.17 29.21 26.76
CA ASN A 598 21.40 28.56 26.32
C ASN A 598 22.68 29.29 26.78
N THR A 599 22.57 30.23 27.73
CA THR A 599 23.71 31.01 28.22
C THR A 599 23.71 31.14 29.74
N TRP A 600 24.89 31.05 30.33
CA TRP A 600 25.13 31.20 31.76
C TRP A 600 26.39 32.01 31.99
N ASP A 601 26.29 33.09 32.79
CA ASP A 601 27.38 34.04 33.05
C ASP A 601 28.17 34.45 31.78
N ASN A 602 27.42 34.90 30.75
CA ASN A 602 27.90 35.24 29.40
C ASN A 602 28.57 34.11 28.59
N ASN A 603 28.71 32.90 29.13
CA ASN A 603 29.18 31.72 28.41
C ASN A 603 28.03 30.97 27.73
N ASN A 604 28.31 30.35 26.58
CA ASN A 604 27.39 29.43 25.90
C ASN A 604 27.36 28.09 26.65
N LEU A 605 26.16 27.56 26.87
CA LEU A 605 25.95 26.27 27.53
C LEU A 605 26.09 25.06 26.58
N ASN A 606 26.62 25.26 25.35
CA ASN A 606 27.11 24.23 24.41
C ASN A 606 26.28 22.93 24.38
N ASN A 607 25.22 22.92 23.57
CA ASN A 607 24.22 21.83 23.46
C ASN A 607 23.25 21.66 24.65
N HIS A 608 23.34 22.49 25.69
CA HIS A 608 22.34 22.55 26.78
C HIS A 608 21.44 23.79 26.72
N PHE A 609 20.17 23.59 27.04
CA PHE A 609 19.17 24.62 27.34
C PHE A 609 18.62 24.42 28.76
N VAL A 610 18.63 25.47 29.58
CA VAL A 610 18.08 25.43 30.94
C VAL A 610 16.66 25.99 30.97
N VAL A 611 15.74 25.30 31.64
CA VAL A 611 14.39 25.81 31.92
C VAL A 611 14.46 26.99 32.90
N THR A 612 14.05 28.18 32.47
CA THR A 612 14.22 29.43 33.24
C THR A 612 12.95 30.22 33.48
N SER A 613 11.91 30.02 32.68
CA SER A 613 10.60 30.61 32.92
C SER A 613 9.46 29.70 32.45
N TYR A 614 8.27 29.96 32.98
CA TYR A 614 7.02 29.35 32.56
C TYR A 614 5.97 30.46 32.58
N GLU A 615 5.13 30.56 31.55
CA GLU A 615 4.12 31.58 31.34
C GLU A 615 2.81 30.98 30.83
N ARG A 616 1.69 31.64 31.13
CA ARG A 616 0.35 31.34 30.58
C ARG A 616 -0.28 32.67 30.17
N ASP A 617 -0.94 32.70 29.02
CA ASP A 617 -1.53 33.91 28.41
C ASP A 617 -2.40 34.70 29.41
N GLU A 618 -2.13 36.00 29.55
CA GLU A 618 -2.86 36.91 30.44
C GLU A 618 -4.36 36.96 30.13
N LYS A 619 -4.75 36.73 28.88
CA LYS A 619 -6.17 36.75 28.48
C LYS A 619 -6.96 35.62 29.14
N VAL A 620 -6.35 34.44 29.27
CA VAL A 620 -6.92 33.28 29.96
C VAL A 620 -6.98 33.50 31.48
N LEU A 621 -6.03 34.25 32.05
CA LEU A 621 -6.07 34.66 33.45
C LEU A 621 -7.27 35.61 33.72
N ARG A 622 -7.51 36.61 32.87
CA ARG A 622 -8.68 37.51 32.99
C ARG A 622 -10.04 36.79 32.80
N GLU A 623 -10.09 35.73 31.99
CA GLU A 623 -11.27 34.87 31.87
C GLU A 623 -11.50 33.96 33.08
N LEU A 624 -10.45 33.73 33.90
CA LEU A 624 -10.53 33.01 35.18
C LEU A 624 -10.83 33.96 36.36
N GLU A 625 -10.49 35.25 36.25
CA GLU A 625 -10.86 36.32 37.20
C GLU A 625 -12.36 36.67 37.15
N THR A 626 -13.04 36.38 36.04
CA THR A 626 -14.44 36.78 35.77
C THR A 626 -15.48 35.68 36.04
N LYS A 627 -15.06 34.51 36.55
CA LYS A 627 -15.97 33.46 37.03
C LYS A 627 -15.86 33.34 38.56
N PRO A 628 -16.99 33.28 39.29
CA PRO A 628 -16.95 33.18 40.74
C PRO A 628 -16.30 31.87 41.21
N PRO A 629 -15.66 31.84 42.39
CA PRO A 629 -15.09 30.62 42.94
C PRO A 629 -16.22 29.63 43.29
N LEU A 630 -16.32 28.57 42.48
CA LEU A 630 -17.04 27.31 42.72
C LEU A 630 -18.47 27.44 43.28
N SER A 631 -19.45 27.47 42.37
CA SER A 631 -20.82 27.06 42.68
C SER A 631 -20.94 25.53 42.64
N ASN A 632 -21.55 24.95 43.68
CA ASN A 632 -21.85 23.52 43.76
C ASN A 632 -22.84 23.08 42.67
N ASP A 633 -22.35 22.41 41.61
CA ASP A 633 -23.12 21.41 40.84
C ASP A 633 -22.21 20.58 39.92
N TYR A 634 -21.31 19.79 40.52
CA TYR A 634 -20.38 18.93 39.77
C TYR A 634 -20.93 17.51 39.58
N LYS A 635 -21.79 17.32 38.57
CA LYS A 635 -22.12 16.00 38.00
C LYS A 635 -21.43 15.83 36.64
N GLY A 636 -20.18 15.36 36.65
CA GLY A 636 -19.34 15.37 35.45
C GLY A 636 -18.04 14.54 35.47
N ASN A 637 -17.97 13.49 36.29
CA ASN A 637 -16.94 12.42 36.24
C ASN A 637 -15.45 12.83 36.30
N SER A 638 -14.91 12.95 37.51
CA SER A 638 -13.47 12.87 37.79
C SER A 638 -13.24 12.39 39.23
N ASN A 639 -12.88 11.12 39.41
CA ASN A 639 -12.73 10.50 40.74
C ASN A 639 -11.30 10.61 41.28
N TYR A 640 -11.09 11.53 42.22
CA TYR A 640 -10.21 11.32 43.37
C TYR A 640 -10.84 11.99 44.59
N SER A 641 -11.48 11.21 45.46
CA SER A 641 -11.98 11.70 46.75
C SER A 641 -10.86 11.63 47.78
N ALA A 642 -10.51 12.79 48.35
CA ALA A 642 -9.69 12.87 49.55
C ALA A 642 -10.48 12.37 50.78
N LEU A 643 -9.75 12.08 51.85
CA LEU A 643 -10.26 11.53 53.11
C LEU A 643 -11.17 12.53 53.84
N ASN A 644 -12.27 12.05 54.43
CA ASN A 644 -12.95 12.76 55.51
C ASN A 644 -12.36 12.35 56.85
N LEU A 645 -12.04 13.35 57.69
CA LEU A 645 -11.88 13.23 59.14
C LEU A 645 -12.69 14.35 59.81
N ASN A 646 -13.28 14.00 60.95
CA ASN A 646 -13.96 14.78 62.01
C ASN A 646 -15.28 14.08 62.39
N GLU A 647 -15.66 13.90 63.67
CA GLU A 647 -15.10 14.44 64.92
C GLU A 647 -15.46 13.57 66.16
N ASN A 648 -14.59 13.62 67.18
CA ASN A 648 -14.80 13.50 68.65
C ASN A 648 -15.92 12.62 69.27
N ASN A 649 -15.53 11.68 70.16
CA ASN A 649 -15.95 11.75 71.58
C ASN A 649 -15.09 10.92 72.58
N SER A 650 -15.24 11.22 73.88
CA SER A 650 -14.41 10.75 75.02
C SER A 650 -14.78 9.37 75.61
N THR A 651 -13.80 8.61 76.16
CA THR A 651 -13.65 8.31 77.63
C THR A 651 -12.61 7.19 77.93
N LYS A 652 -12.00 7.26 79.13
CA LYS A 652 -10.86 6.49 79.72
C LYS A 652 -10.91 4.95 79.63
N GLU A 653 -9.73 4.30 79.49
CA GLU A 653 -9.08 3.44 80.52
C GLU A 653 -7.75 2.80 80.03
N GLY A 654 -6.90 2.33 80.97
CA GLY A 654 -6.05 1.13 80.76
C GLY A 654 -4.60 1.28 80.23
N LEU A 655 -3.63 0.98 81.10
CA LEU A 655 -2.17 0.94 80.89
C LEU A 655 -1.62 -0.14 79.92
N THR A 656 -0.42 0.15 79.38
CA THR A 656 0.69 -0.77 79.01
C THR A 656 0.50 -1.89 77.95
N SER A 657 1.19 -1.74 76.81
CA SER A 657 2.38 -2.54 76.46
C SER A 657 3.13 -1.93 75.26
N GLN A 658 4.42 -2.26 75.09
CA GLN A 658 5.17 -1.97 73.87
C GLN A 658 4.83 -3.03 72.80
N GLU A 659 4.52 -2.62 71.57
CA GLU A 659 4.75 -3.44 70.38
C GLU A 659 5.40 -2.62 69.25
N SER A 660 6.08 -3.32 68.36
CA SER A 660 7.19 -2.81 67.55
C SER A 660 6.75 -2.04 66.30
N PRO A 661 7.58 -1.08 65.82
CA PRO A 661 7.31 -0.38 64.57
C PRO A 661 7.46 -1.33 63.38
N LEU A 662 6.37 -1.55 62.64
CA LEU A 662 6.33 -2.28 61.37
C LEU A 662 7.44 -1.81 60.43
N SER A 663 8.10 -2.78 59.80
CA SER A 663 9.31 -2.57 59.00
C SER A 663 9.02 -1.77 57.73
N ILE A 664 10.03 -1.05 57.24
CA ILE A 664 10.03 -0.36 55.94
C ILE A 664 9.57 -1.30 54.81
N LEU A 665 9.86 -2.60 54.94
CA LEU A 665 9.45 -3.63 53.98
C LEU A 665 7.93 -3.79 53.88
N GLU A 666 7.19 -3.72 54.98
CA GLU A 666 5.73 -3.94 55.02
C GLU A 666 4.98 -2.75 54.44
N LYS A 667 5.44 -1.52 54.74
CA LYS A 667 4.93 -0.30 54.08
C LYS A 667 5.19 -0.31 52.58
N SER A 668 6.39 -0.75 52.16
CA SER A 668 6.74 -0.89 50.73
C SER A 668 5.88 -1.93 50.01
N GLN A 669 5.55 -3.06 50.66
CA GLN A 669 4.65 -4.08 50.10
C GLN A 669 3.23 -3.54 49.90
N LEU A 670 2.71 -2.76 50.85
CA LEU A 670 1.38 -2.16 50.77
C LEU A 670 1.27 -1.10 49.65
N GLU A 671 2.29 -0.24 49.50
CA GLU A 671 2.36 0.70 48.37
C GLU A 671 2.48 -0.03 47.01
N LYS A 672 3.28 -1.10 46.96
CA LYS A 672 3.44 -1.91 45.75
C LYS A 672 2.13 -2.57 45.31
N GLN A 673 1.29 -3.02 46.26
CA GLN A 673 -0.05 -3.53 45.96
C GLN A 673 -0.97 -2.43 45.43
N LYS A 674 -1.05 -1.26 46.08
CA LYS A 674 -1.88 -0.13 45.61
C LYS A 674 -1.47 0.38 44.23
N LYS A 675 -0.17 0.40 43.92
CA LYS A 675 0.35 0.78 42.59
C LYS A 675 0.04 -0.26 41.50
N LEU A 676 0.01 -1.55 41.86
CA LEU A 676 -0.41 -2.62 40.95
C LEU A 676 -1.90 -2.55 40.64
N GLU A 677 -2.72 -2.18 41.63
CA GLU A 677 -4.17 -2.02 41.50
C GLU A 677 -4.54 -0.82 40.61
N SER A 678 -3.85 0.32 40.75
CA SER A 678 -4.07 1.48 39.88
C SER A 678 -3.56 1.25 38.44
N GLU A 679 -2.43 0.56 38.23
CA GLU A 679 -2.02 0.10 36.89
C GLU A 679 -3.07 -0.88 36.29
N ARG A 680 -3.72 -1.74 37.11
CA ARG A 680 -4.84 -2.60 36.67
C ARG A 680 -6.06 -1.78 36.22
N LEU A 681 -6.46 -0.78 36.98
CA LEU A 681 -7.59 0.10 36.66
C LEU A 681 -7.35 0.89 35.37
N ALA A 682 -6.20 1.55 35.23
CA ALA A 682 -5.84 2.30 34.03
C ALA A 682 -5.72 1.40 32.79
N LYS A 683 -5.27 0.14 32.94
CA LYS A 683 -5.26 -0.85 31.86
C LYS A 683 -6.68 -1.28 31.48
N ALA A 684 -7.55 -1.55 32.47
CA ALA A 684 -8.94 -1.93 32.23
C ALA A 684 -9.75 -0.81 31.55
N GLU A 685 -9.49 0.46 31.88
CA GLU A 685 -10.13 1.61 31.24
C GLU A 685 -9.69 1.77 29.77
N LYS A 686 -8.39 1.63 29.47
CA LYS A 686 -7.89 1.59 28.09
C LYS A 686 -8.46 0.40 27.30
N GLU A 687 -8.56 -0.77 27.92
CA GLU A 687 -9.16 -1.95 27.31
C GLU A 687 -10.66 -1.76 27.04
N ARG A 688 -11.39 -1.09 27.95
CA ARG A 688 -12.80 -0.72 27.75
C ARG A 688 -12.97 0.28 26.61
N ALA A 689 -12.14 1.31 26.54
CA ALA A 689 -12.15 2.29 25.45
C ALA A 689 -11.79 1.65 24.10
N GLN A 690 -10.85 0.70 24.07
CA GLN A 690 -10.50 -0.05 22.87
C GLN A 690 -11.64 -0.99 22.44
N LYS A 691 -12.25 -1.72 23.38
CA LYS A 691 -13.45 -2.56 23.12
C LYS A 691 -14.63 -1.75 22.58
N ILE A 692 -14.82 -0.50 23.03
CA ILE A 692 -15.84 0.40 22.46
C ILE A 692 -15.51 0.71 20.99
N LYS A 693 -14.28 1.14 20.68
CA LYS A 693 -13.86 1.43 19.30
C LYS A 693 -13.93 0.22 18.38
N ASP A 694 -13.55 -0.96 18.88
CA ASP A 694 -13.60 -2.19 18.08
C ASP A 694 -15.04 -2.68 17.90
N LYS A 695 -15.93 -2.47 18.87
CA LYS A 695 -17.38 -2.69 18.72
C LYS A 695 -18.00 -1.73 17.69
N GLU A 696 -17.70 -0.44 17.77
CA GLU A 696 -18.12 0.56 16.77
C GLU A 696 -17.64 0.19 15.36
N LYS A 697 -16.39 -0.27 15.23
CA LYS A 697 -15.79 -0.71 13.97
C LYS A 697 -16.39 -2.03 13.46
N ALA A 698 -16.75 -2.96 14.35
CA ALA A 698 -17.45 -4.19 14.01
C ALA A 698 -18.88 -3.89 13.53
N GLU A 699 -19.67 -3.15 14.30
CA GLU A 699 -21.01 -2.69 13.90
C GLU A 699 -20.98 -1.92 12.58
N LEU A 700 -19.96 -1.09 12.35
CA LEU A 700 -19.77 -0.37 11.09
C LEU A 700 -19.46 -1.30 9.92
N ARG A 701 -18.69 -2.37 10.12
CA ARG A 701 -18.41 -3.41 9.11
C ARG A 701 -19.65 -4.23 8.79
N ASP A 702 -20.42 -4.61 9.81
CA ASP A 702 -21.63 -5.39 9.63
C ASP A 702 -22.75 -4.57 8.97
N LYS A 703 -22.87 -3.26 9.27
CA LYS A 703 -23.73 -2.32 8.54
C LYS A 703 -23.35 -2.22 7.06
N ILE A 704 -22.06 -2.13 6.72
CA ILE A 704 -21.59 -2.16 5.31
C ILE A 704 -21.93 -3.49 4.64
N ARG A 705 -21.68 -4.63 5.30
CA ARG A 705 -21.97 -5.96 4.74
C ARG A 705 -23.47 -6.14 4.48
N ALA A 706 -24.31 -5.78 5.43
CA ALA A 706 -25.77 -5.82 5.27
C ALA A 706 -26.24 -4.93 4.10
N GLN A 707 -25.64 -3.75 3.93
CA GLN A 707 -25.98 -2.83 2.84
C GLN A 707 -25.48 -3.32 1.46
N LYS A 708 -24.24 -3.82 1.33
CA LYS A 708 -23.78 -4.45 0.06
C LYS A 708 -24.64 -5.66 -0.32
N ASN A 709 -25.05 -6.46 0.66
CA ASN A 709 -25.95 -7.60 0.43
C ASN A 709 -27.35 -7.17 -0.04
N ALA A 710 -27.88 -6.04 0.44
CA ALA A 710 -29.21 -5.54 0.06
C ALA A 710 -29.30 -5.03 -1.40
N THR A 711 -28.18 -4.55 -1.94
CA THR A 711 -28.06 -4.08 -3.34
C THR A 711 -27.54 -5.15 -4.31
N LEU A 712 -27.17 -6.33 -3.83
CA LEU A 712 -26.58 -7.40 -4.64
C LEU A 712 -27.57 -7.88 -5.72
N GLY A 713 -27.11 -7.96 -6.97
CA GLY A 713 -27.92 -8.43 -8.10
C GLY A 713 -29.00 -7.44 -8.57
N LYS A 714 -29.02 -6.20 -8.04
CA LYS A 714 -29.90 -5.10 -8.47
C LYS A 714 -29.09 -4.08 -9.28
N SER A 715 -29.78 -3.24 -10.06
CA SER A 715 -29.16 -2.03 -10.64
C SER A 715 -28.88 -1.00 -9.54
N GLU A 716 -27.93 -0.08 -9.76
CA GLU A 716 -27.70 1.06 -8.86
C GLU A 716 -28.96 1.93 -8.68
N LEU A 717 -29.85 1.93 -9.67
CA LEU A 717 -31.12 2.66 -9.68
C LEU A 717 -32.26 1.96 -8.93
N ASP A 718 -32.08 0.71 -8.51
CA ASP A 718 -33.03 -0.09 -7.74
C ASP A 718 -32.56 -0.28 -6.28
N ARG A 719 -31.87 0.74 -5.73
CA ARG A 719 -31.44 0.77 -4.33
C ARG A 719 -32.65 0.94 -3.41
N GLU A 720 -32.83 -0.03 -2.51
CA GLU A 720 -33.77 0.06 -1.39
C GLU A 720 -33.20 0.88 -0.23
N ILE A 721 -34.08 1.63 0.44
CA ILE A 721 -33.76 2.47 1.59
C ILE A 721 -34.44 1.89 2.81
N ALA A 722 -33.64 1.33 3.72
CA ALA A 722 -34.15 0.72 4.94
C ALA A 722 -34.91 1.75 5.80
N LYS A 723 -36.24 1.65 5.79
CA LYS A 723 -37.15 2.41 6.66
C LYS A 723 -36.91 2.06 8.12
N ARG A 724 -36.97 3.05 9.01
CA ARG A 724 -36.81 2.88 10.46
C ARG A 724 -37.98 3.51 11.21
N GLU A 725 -38.00 3.35 12.53
CA GLU A 725 -38.97 4.00 13.40
C GLU A 725 -38.91 5.54 13.27
N ASN A 726 -40.10 6.15 13.21
CA ASN A 726 -40.26 7.59 13.10
C ASN A 726 -39.74 8.29 14.36
N ILE A 727 -39.09 9.45 14.17
CA ILE A 727 -38.60 10.28 15.27
C ILE A 727 -39.67 11.29 15.70
N PRO A 728 -39.71 11.71 16.98
CA PRO A 728 -40.54 12.83 17.42
C PRO A 728 -40.12 14.13 16.72
N TYR A 729 -41.09 14.91 16.25
CA TYR A 729 -40.86 16.24 15.69
C TYR A 729 -42.01 17.19 16.03
N LYS A 730 -41.72 18.50 16.06
CA LYS A 730 -42.75 19.55 16.13
C LYS A 730 -42.76 20.31 14.81
N GLU A 731 -43.90 20.36 14.14
CA GLU A 731 -44.11 21.18 12.95
C GLU A 731 -44.25 22.67 13.30
N LEU A 732 -43.74 23.55 12.43
CA LEU A 732 -43.79 24.99 12.66
C LEU A 732 -45.03 25.61 12.02
N GLU A 733 -46.01 25.97 12.85
CA GLU A 733 -47.21 26.70 12.44
C GLU A 733 -46.85 28.07 11.85
N ASN A 734 -47.51 28.44 10.75
CA ASN A 734 -47.30 29.70 10.01
C ASN A 734 -45.90 29.93 9.42
N ALA A 735 -45.09 28.87 9.23
CA ALA A 735 -43.81 28.98 8.52
C ALA A 735 -43.99 29.34 7.03
N PRO A 736 -42.98 29.98 6.39
CA PRO A 736 -42.96 30.16 4.94
C PRO A 736 -43.07 28.81 4.20
N LYS A 737 -43.75 28.79 3.06
CA LYS A 737 -43.77 27.60 2.18
C LYS A 737 -42.35 27.30 1.70
N THR A 738 -41.97 26.03 1.68
CA THR A 738 -40.66 25.58 1.17
C THR A 738 -40.83 24.33 0.31
N SER A 739 -39.95 24.15 -0.67
CA SER A 739 -40.00 23.05 -1.62
C SER A 739 -38.64 22.83 -2.28
N VAL A 740 -38.52 21.76 -3.06
CA VAL A 740 -37.39 21.48 -3.96
C VAL A 740 -37.90 21.04 -5.32
N SER A 741 -37.35 21.63 -6.39
CA SER A 741 -37.55 21.19 -7.78
C SER A 741 -36.49 20.17 -8.17
N LEU A 742 -36.90 19.12 -8.87
CA LEU A 742 -36.01 18.24 -9.64
C LEU A 742 -35.90 18.71 -11.09
N ASN A 743 -36.99 19.23 -11.64
CA ASN A 743 -37.13 19.90 -12.94
C ASN A 743 -38.37 20.83 -12.85
N ASP A 744 -38.89 21.30 -13.99
CA ASP A 744 -40.03 22.23 -14.05
C ASP A 744 -41.37 21.55 -13.68
N ASP A 745 -41.49 20.22 -13.87
CA ASP A 745 -42.71 19.45 -13.63
C ASP A 745 -42.72 18.73 -12.26
N GLU A 746 -41.55 18.48 -11.67
CA GLU A 746 -41.35 17.72 -10.44
C GLU A 746 -40.93 18.63 -9.27
N ILE A 747 -41.92 19.15 -8.55
CA ILE A 747 -41.76 19.98 -7.35
C ILE A 747 -42.22 19.18 -6.13
N HIS A 748 -41.34 18.95 -5.16
CA HIS A 748 -41.70 18.31 -3.89
C HIS A 748 -41.94 19.37 -2.78
N PRO A 749 -43.15 19.46 -2.22
CA PRO A 749 -43.46 20.31 -1.06
C PRO A 749 -42.74 19.81 0.21
N LEU A 750 -42.24 20.76 0.99
CA LEU A 750 -41.51 20.52 2.23
C LEU A 750 -42.09 21.41 3.34
N LYS A 751 -42.04 20.91 4.57
CA LYS A 751 -42.43 21.62 5.80
C LYS A 751 -41.24 21.80 6.74
N PHE A 752 -41.26 22.87 7.52
CA PHE A 752 -40.26 23.14 8.57
C PHE A 752 -40.63 22.41 9.86
N VAL A 753 -39.67 21.67 10.43
CA VAL A 753 -39.87 20.86 11.64
C VAL A 753 -38.70 21.01 12.60
N ILE A 754 -39.00 21.02 13.90
CA ILE A 754 -38.04 21.04 15.01
C ILE A 754 -37.85 19.60 15.50
N VAL A 755 -36.60 19.16 15.61
CA VAL A 755 -36.20 17.81 16.05
C VAL A 755 -35.04 17.86 17.04
N ASN A 756 -34.83 16.80 17.82
CA ASN A 756 -33.66 16.67 18.68
C ASN A 756 -32.40 16.35 17.86
N LYS A 757 -31.24 16.82 18.32
CA LYS A 757 -29.93 16.52 17.74
C LYS A 757 -29.62 15.01 17.74
N SER A 758 -30.06 14.28 18.77
CA SER A 758 -29.87 12.82 18.89
C SER A 758 -30.55 12.01 17.80
N ASP A 759 -31.61 12.55 17.21
CA ASP A 759 -32.53 11.80 16.36
C ASP A 759 -32.14 11.90 14.87
N LEU A 760 -31.30 12.89 14.54
CA LEU A 760 -30.73 13.12 13.23
C LEU A 760 -29.63 12.11 12.89
N LYS A 761 -29.74 11.47 11.73
CA LYS A 761 -28.90 10.36 11.29
C LYS A 761 -28.21 10.70 9.96
N PRO A 762 -27.22 11.62 9.93
CA PRO A 762 -26.46 11.90 8.72
C PRO A 762 -25.66 10.66 8.28
N ASN A 763 -25.62 10.41 6.96
CA ASN A 763 -24.83 9.35 6.36
C ASN A 763 -23.73 9.90 5.44
N PHE A 764 -22.59 9.22 5.44
CA PHE A 764 -21.34 9.63 4.81
C PHE A 764 -20.70 8.51 3.98
N LYS A 765 -21.46 7.43 3.73
CA LYS A 765 -21.11 6.32 2.85
C LYS A 765 -22.18 6.19 1.79
N ASN A 766 -21.84 5.69 0.60
CA ASN A 766 -22.75 5.52 -0.53
C ASN A 766 -23.80 4.42 -0.26
N THR A 767 -24.69 4.63 0.70
CA THR A 767 -25.71 3.68 1.17
C THR A 767 -26.96 4.41 1.68
N GLY A 768 -28.13 3.76 1.62
CA GLY A 768 -29.40 4.39 2.00
C GLY A 768 -29.64 5.70 1.24
N THR A 769 -29.93 6.78 1.97
CA THR A 769 -30.16 8.12 1.43
C THR A 769 -28.91 8.86 0.95
N GLN A 770 -27.69 8.33 1.16
CA GLN A 770 -26.45 8.99 0.75
C GLN A 770 -25.96 8.39 -0.57
N THR A 771 -25.74 9.27 -1.54
CA THR A 771 -25.34 8.97 -2.91
C THR A 771 -23.85 9.23 -3.16
N ARG A 772 -23.17 9.95 -2.25
CA ARG A 772 -21.75 10.28 -2.35
C ARG A 772 -20.82 9.18 -1.84
N THR A 773 -19.67 9.03 -2.50
CA THR A 773 -18.59 8.11 -2.08
C THR A 773 -17.56 8.74 -1.13
N ALA A 774 -17.47 10.07 -1.07
CA ALA A 774 -16.45 10.81 -0.33
C ALA A 774 -17.03 11.85 0.67
N VAL A 775 -16.27 12.14 1.72
CA VAL A 775 -16.63 13.09 2.80
C VAL A 775 -15.73 14.32 2.75
N ASP A 776 -16.33 15.51 2.70
CA ASP A 776 -15.61 16.76 2.89
C ASP A 776 -15.57 17.15 4.37
N SER A 777 -14.54 16.67 5.07
CA SER A 777 -14.30 17.00 6.48
C SER A 777 -14.05 18.50 6.71
N LYS A 778 -13.47 19.22 5.73
CA LYS A 778 -13.21 20.66 5.86
C LYS A 778 -14.52 21.44 5.88
N LYS A 779 -15.49 21.08 5.02
CA LYS A 779 -16.82 21.72 5.01
C LYS A 779 -17.59 21.48 6.30
N VAL A 780 -17.49 20.28 6.89
CA VAL A 780 -18.09 19.98 8.21
C VAL A 780 -17.48 20.86 9.31
N GLU A 781 -16.16 20.98 9.33
CA GLU A 781 -15.44 21.79 10.33
C GLU A 781 -15.71 23.29 10.15
N GLU A 782 -15.78 23.78 8.90
CA GLU A 782 -16.14 25.15 8.55
C GLU A 782 -17.52 25.50 9.10
N ILE A 783 -18.53 24.66 8.86
CA ILE A 783 -19.91 24.88 9.34
C ILE A 783 -19.97 24.81 10.88
N ALA A 784 -19.23 23.89 11.49
CA ALA A 784 -19.18 23.73 12.95
C ALA A 784 -18.54 24.93 13.68
N LYS A 785 -17.53 25.57 13.07
CA LYS A 785 -16.74 26.65 13.69
C LYS A 785 -17.10 28.06 13.22
N ARG A 786 -17.62 28.20 11.99
CA ARG A 786 -17.87 29.47 11.29
C ARG A 786 -19.20 29.43 10.54
N PHE A 787 -20.29 29.07 11.22
CA PHE A 787 -21.63 29.09 10.63
C PHE A 787 -21.99 30.47 10.06
N ASP A 788 -22.37 30.50 8.78
CA ASP A 788 -22.96 31.66 8.09
C ASP A 788 -24.43 31.39 7.78
N PRO A 789 -25.38 32.11 8.42
CA PRO A 789 -26.80 32.00 8.13
C PRO A 789 -27.16 32.19 6.65
N LYS A 790 -26.47 33.10 5.94
CA LYS A 790 -26.77 33.45 4.53
C LYS A 790 -26.45 32.33 3.54
N LEU A 791 -25.76 31.28 3.97
CA LEU A 791 -25.46 30.10 3.18
C LEU A 791 -26.48 28.96 3.37
N ILE A 792 -27.37 29.06 4.37
CA ILE A 792 -28.17 27.93 4.85
C ILE A 792 -29.66 28.29 5.10
N ILE A 793 -30.01 29.54 5.38
CA ILE A 793 -31.39 29.99 5.65
C ILE A 793 -31.82 30.99 4.57
N GLY A 794 -33.00 30.80 4.00
CA GLY A 794 -33.61 31.75 3.04
C GLY A 794 -33.08 31.65 1.60
N ARG A 795 -32.41 30.54 1.25
CA ARG A 795 -31.92 30.27 -0.11
C ARG A 795 -32.91 29.49 -0.98
N GLY A 796 -33.87 28.80 -0.37
CA GLY A 796 -34.73 27.84 -1.08
C GLY A 796 -33.97 26.63 -1.63
N GLY A 797 -34.69 25.76 -2.34
CA GLY A 797 -34.13 24.60 -3.02
C GLY A 797 -33.31 23.67 -2.11
N PHE A 798 -32.28 23.04 -2.65
CA PHE A 798 -31.37 22.17 -1.88
C PHE A 798 -30.37 22.94 -1.00
N ASP A 799 -30.29 24.27 -1.16
CA ASP A 799 -29.29 25.13 -0.52
C ASP A 799 -29.74 25.68 0.83
N ASP A 800 -31.05 25.73 1.06
CA ASP A 800 -31.65 26.00 2.37
C ASP A 800 -31.46 24.85 3.39
N LEU A 801 -32.09 24.96 4.56
CA LEU A 801 -31.99 24.04 5.69
C LEU A 801 -32.07 22.55 5.28
N PRO A 802 -31.31 21.65 5.95
CA PRO A 802 -31.24 20.24 5.57
C PRO A 802 -32.59 19.53 5.49
N ILE A 803 -32.71 18.55 4.57
CA ILE A 803 -33.94 17.80 4.33
C ILE A 803 -33.79 16.39 4.91
N ILE A 804 -34.77 15.96 5.72
CA ILE A 804 -34.76 14.66 6.42
C ILE A 804 -36.03 13.83 6.13
N LEU A 805 -35.92 12.52 6.33
CA LEU A 805 -37.05 11.59 6.42
C LEU A 805 -37.66 11.61 7.82
N ARG A 806 -38.88 11.05 7.94
CA ARG A 806 -39.62 10.91 9.21
C ARG A 806 -38.89 10.11 10.28
N ASP A 807 -37.90 9.30 9.90
CA ASP A 807 -37.05 8.51 10.79
C ASP A 807 -35.71 9.17 11.12
N GLY A 808 -35.49 10.43 10.71
CA GLY A 808 -34.27 11.21 10.95
C GLY A 808 -33.12 10.94 9.97
N GLN A 809 -33.24 10.02 9.01
CA GLN A 809 -32.25 9.87 7.94
C GLN A 809 -32.23 11.11 7.04
N VAL A 810 -31.04 11.54 6.62
CA VAL A 810 -30.86 12.81 5.89
C VAL A 810 -30.84 12.59 4.38
N ILE A 811 -31.78 13.21 3.67
CA ILE A 811 -31.89 13.16 2.20
C ILE A 811 -30.90 14.15 1.58
N ALA A 812 -30.91 15.41 2.05
CA ALA A 812 -30.07 16.48 1.49
C ALA A 812 -29.41 17.30 2.60
N GLY A 813 -28.10 17.55 2.45
CA GLY A 813 -27.33 18.35 3.42
C GLY A 813 -26.66 17.57 4.55
N ASN A 814 -26.24 16.32 4.31
CA ASN A 814 -25.49 15.49 5.28
C ASN A 814 -24.34 16.23 5.98
N HIS A 815 -23.46 16.91 5.21
CA HIS A 815 -22.36 17.71 5.75
C HIS A 815 -22.83 18.90 6.60
N ARG A 816 -23.99 19.51 6.27
CA ARG A 816 -24.59 20.60 7.06
C ARG A 816 -25.12 20.09 8.40
N ILE A 817 -25.88 18.99 8.42
CA ILE A 817 -26.35 18.40 9.68
C ILE A 817 -25.16 18.04 10.56
N GLN A 818 -24.12 17.38 10.05
CA GLN A 818 -22.95 17.05 10.86
C GLN A 818 -22.22 18.27 11.42
N GLY A 819 -22.15 19.38 10.65
CA GLY A 819 -21.64 20.66 11.15
C GLY A 819 -22.54 21.27 12.24
N MET A 820 -23.86 21.23 12.06
CA MET A 820 -24.87 21.74 13.01
C MET A 820 -24.92 20.93 14.32
N LEU A 821 -24.69 19.62 14.26
CA LEU A 821 -24.51 18.76 15.43
C LEU A 821 -23.23 19.13 16.20
N ASN A 822 -22.20 19.58 15.49
CA ASN A 822 -20.86 19.89 16.02
C ASN A 822 -20.64 21.39 16.32
N PHE A 823 -21.68 22.23 16.33
CA PHE A 823 -21.54 23.68 16.51
C PHE A 823 -20.75 24.07 17.76
N ASN A 824 -19.77 24.98 17.59
CA ASN A 824 -19.23 25.75 18.70
C ASN A 824 -20.26 26.79 19.20
N ALA A 825 -20.00 27.37 20.38
CA ALA A 825 -20.92 28.33 21.01
C ALA A 825 -21.23 29.55 20.12
N GLU A 826 -20.24 30.05 19.37
CA GLU A 826 -20.42 31.19 18.46
C GLU A 826 -21.34 30.84 17.28
N SER A 827 -21.10 29.70 16.62
CA SER A 827 -21.92 29.23 15.50
C SER A 827 -23.35 28.92 15.93
N ARG A 828 -23.52 28.33 17.13
CA ARG A 828 -24.85 28.09 17.70
C ARG A 828 -25.59 29.40 17.97
N LYS A 829 -24.92 30.42 18.52
CA LYS A 829 -25.54 31.74 18.76
C LYS A 829 -25.96 32.42 17.46
N LYS A 830 -25.14 32.37 16.40
CA LYS A 830 -25.48 32.88 15.06
C LYS A 830 -26.67 32.15 14.44
N TYR A 831 -26.74 30.82 14.63
CA TYR A 831 -27.87 30.01 14.18
C TYR A 831 -29.17 30.38 14.91
N GLU A 832 -29.15 30.48 16.24
CA GLU A 832 -30.32 30.87 17.04
C GLU A 832 -30.80 32.29 16.71
N GLN A 833 -29.88 33.24 16.54
CA GLN A 833 -30.22 34.60 16.11
C GLN A 833 -30.92 34.58 14.73
N ALA A 834 -30.36 33.87 13.75
CA ALA A 834 -30.96 33.80 12.41
C ALA A 834 -32.32 33.11 12.40
N LEU A 835 -32.55 32.11 13.27
CA LEU A 835 -33.87 31.50 13.42
C LEU A 835 -34.90 32.46 14.03
N LYS A 836 -34.49 33.27 15.01
CA LYS A 836 -35.35 34.32 15.58
C LYS A 836 -35.69 35.39 14.55
N GLU A 837 -34.73 35.79 13.72
CA GLU A 837 -34.92 36.80 12.66
C GLU A 837 -35.81 36.30 11.50
N ASN A 838 -35.64 35.05 11.04
CA ASN A 838 -36.31 34.55 9.84
C ASN A 838 -37.61 33.75 10.11
N PHE A 839 -37.76 33.16 11.31
CA PHE A 839 -38.88 32.29 11.67
C PHE A 839 -39.57 32.68 12.99
N ASN A 840 -39.04 33.67 13.72
CA ASN A 840 -39.52 34.07 15.04
C ASN A 840 -39.63 32.90 16.05
N ILE A 841 -38.64 32.00 16.04
CA ILE A 841 -38.55 30.86 16.97
C ILE A 841 -37.32 30.92 17.87
N GLU A 842 -37.46 30.37 19.07
CA GLU A 842 -36.35 30.07 19.98
C GLU A 842 -36.29 28.55 20.20
N LEU A 843 -35.09 27.96 20.12
CA LEU A 843 -34.87 26.52 20.22
C LEU A 843 -34.19 26.16 21.54
N LYS A 844 -34.52 25.00 22.12
CA LYS A 844 -33.74 24.44 23.22
C LYS A 844 -32.32 24.06 22.76
N PRO A 845 -31.33 23.92 23.66
CA PRO A 845 -29.96 23.55 23.29
C PRO A 845 -29.83 22.22 22.53
N ASN A 846 -30.78 21.30 22.75
CA ASN A 846 -30.90 20.01 22.07
C ASN A 846 -31.54 20.11 20.66
N GLU A 847 -32.29 21.17 20.36
CA GLU A 847 -33.16 21.22 19.19
C GLU A 847 -32.47 21.84 17.95
N LEU A 848 -32.88 21.40 16.76
CA LEU A 848 -32.53 21.97 15.46
C LEU A 848 -33.78 22.09 14.58
N LEU A 849 -33.88 23.19 13.82
CA LEU A 849 -34.84 23.35 12.73
C LEU A 849 -34.28 22.71 11.45
N VAL A 850 -35.07 21.87 10.82
CA VAL A 850 -34.79 21.18 9.55
C VAL A 850 -36.04 21.18 8.66
N ARG A 851 -35.94 20.68 7.44
CA ARG A 851 -37.08 20.48 6.53
C ARG A 851 -37.40 18.99 6.38
N MET A 852 -38.67 18.68 6.16
CA MET A 852 -39.18 17.32 5.95
C MET A 852 -40.22 17.34 4.82
N PRO A 853 -40.28 16.32 3.95
CA PRO A 853 -41.38 16.19 2.98
C PRO A 853 -42.75 16.20 3.65
N GLU A 854 -43.72 16.89 3.04
CA GLU A 854 -45.11 16.90 3.54
C GLU A 854 -45.73 15.49 3.44
N GLN A 855 -45.51 14.83 2.31
CA GLN A 855 -45.96 13.46 2.01
C GLN A 855 -44.84 12.45 2.25
N GLU A 856 -45.20 11.17 2.48
CA GLU A 856 -44.20 10.11 2.56
C GLU A 856 -43.71 9.73 1.15
N LEU A 857 -42.41 9.81 0.94
CA LEU A 857 -41.76 9.50 -0.33
C LEU A 857 -41.40 8.01 -0.42
N ASN A 858 -41.45 7.45 -1.62
CA ASN A 858 -40.93 6.12 -1.91
C ASN A 858 -39.41 6.15 -2.13
N ASP A 859 -38.76 4.98 -2.02
CA ASP A 859 -37.30 4.83 -2.11
C ASP A 859 -36.69 5.48 -3.37
N LYS A 860 -37.39 5.43 -4.52
CA LYS A 860 -36.92 6.03 -5.78
C LYS A 860 -36.99 7.56 -5.75
N GLU A 861 -38.05 8.15 -5.20
CA GLU A 861 -38.18 9.60 -5.02
C GLU A 861 -37.11 10.14 -4.07
N ILE A 862 -36.89 9.45 -2.95
CA ILE A 862 -35.85 9.78 -1.96
C ILE A 862 -34.47 9.73 -2.62
N PHE A 863 -34.19 8.69 -3.41
CA PHE A 863 -32.93 8.54 -4.13
C PHE A 863 -32.72 9.64 -5.18
N LYS A 864 -33.77 9.98 -5.95
CA LYS A 864 -33.74 11.06 -6.95
C LYS A 864 -33.48 12.43 -6.32
N LEU A 865 -34.13 12.75 -5.20
CA LEU A 865 -33.86 13.95 -4.40
C LEU A 865 -32.44 13.99 -3.83
N ALA A 866 -31.96 12.89 -3.27
CA ALA A 866 -30.60 12.80 -2.75
C ALA A 866 -29.55 13.01 -3.85
N SER A 867 -29.72 12.35 -5.00
CA SER A 867 -28.88 12.50 -6.20
C SER A 867 -28.89 13.93 -6.73
N LYS A 868 -30.06 14.52 -6.98
CA LYS A 868 -30.19 15.91 -7.48
C LYS A 868 -29.56 16.93 -6.54
N SER A 869 -29.62 16.70 -5.22
CA SER A 869 -28.98 17.60 -4.23
C SER A 869 -27.45 17.72 -4.38
N ASN A 870 -26.83 16.81 -5.14
CA ASN A 870 -25.40 16.75 -5.41
C ASN A 870 -25.01 17.13 -6.86
N GLU A 871 -25.96 17.43 -7.76
CA GLU A 871 -25.74 17.62 -9.21
C GLU A 871 -24.64 18.64 -9.56
N ASN A 872 -24.49 19.69 -8.74
CA ASN A 872 -23.47 20.73 -8.89
C ASN A 872 -22.42 20.71 -7.76
N ARG A 873 -22.27 19.56 -7.07
CA ARG A 873 -21.43 19.35 -5.87
C ARG A 873 -20.66 18.02 -5.92
N ALA A 874 -20.60 17.40 -7.08
CA ALA A 874 -19.91 16.14 -7.33
C ALA A 874 -18.40 16.26 -7.05
N ASN A 875 -17.85 15.36 -6.24
CA ASN A 875 -16.39 15.27 -6.01
C ASN A 875 -15.75 14.10 -6.78
N SER A 876 -16.53 13.33 -7.53
CA SER A 876 -16.12 12.15 -8.30
C SER A 876 -16.92 12.05 -9.59
N PHE A 877 -16.45 11.24 -10.55
CA PHE A 877 -17.21 10.92 -11.74
C PHE A 877 -18.49 10.13 -11.38
N SER A 878 -18.42 9.24 -10.38
CA SER A 878 -19.58 8.53 -9.83
C SER A 878 -20.69 9.45 -9.29
N ASP A 879 -20.35 10.55 -8.58
CA ASP A 879 -21.33 11.52 -8.06
C ASP A 879 -22.12 12.15 -9.23
N THR A 880 -21.43 12.56 -10.31
CA THR A 880 -22.02 13.15 -11.51
C THR A 880 -22.89 12.15 -12.28
N LEU A 881 -22.33 10.96 -12.53
CA LEU A 881 -22.99 9.85 -13.23
C LEU A 881 -24.28 9.43 -12.52
N LEU A 882 -24.26 9.30 -11.20
CA LEU A 882 -25.43 8.90 -10.43
C LEU A 882 -26.52 9.98 -10.44
N SER A 883 -26.15 11.26 -10.40
CA SER A 883 -27.08 12.37 -10.57
C SER A 883 -27.80 12.28 -11.91
N ALA A 884 -27.05 12.14 -13.00
CA ALA A 884 -27.60 11.98 -14.34
C ALA A 884 -28.54 10.77 -14.46
N MET A 885 -28.09 9.60 -14.00
CA MET A 885 -28.86 8.36 -14.10
C MET A 885 -30.18 8.37 -13.32
N SER A 886 -30.24 9.09 -12.20
CA SER A 886 -31.45 9.16 -11.36
C SER A 886 -32.67 9.73 -12.09
N SER A 887 -32.45 10.56 -13.13
CA SER A 887 -33.49 11.15 -13.98
C SER A 887 -34.17 10.17 -14.94
N TYR A 888 -33.56 9.01 -15.21
CA TYR A 888 -34.04 8.04 -16.21
C TYR A 888 -34.70 6.79 -15.62
N ASN A 889 -34.68 6.60 -14.30
CA ASN A 889 -35.12 5.38 -13.60
C ASN A 889 -36.54 4.91 -14.01
N ASP A 890 -37.51 5.82 -14.06
CA ASP A 890 -38.88 5.48 -14.48
C ASP A 890 -39.00 5.31 -16.00
N LYS A 891 -38.23 6.07 -16.78
CA LYS A 891 -38.23 5.98 -18.25
C LYS A 891 -37.65 4.63 -18.74
N LEU A 892 -36.67 4.07 -18.01
CA LEU A 892 -36.08 2.73 -18.25
C LEU A 892 -37.07 1.57 -18.05
N LYS A 893 -38.22 1.77 -17.39
CA LYS A 893 -39.29 0.75 -17.28
C LYS A 893 -40.08 0.58 -18.58
N HIS A 894 -39.94 1.50 -19.52
CA HIS A 894 -40.75 1.62 -20.74
C HIS A 894 -39.88 1.66 -22.00
N LEU A 895 -38.90 0.75 -22.06
CA LEU A 895 -38.02 0.53 -23.21
C LEU A 895 -38.73 -0.29 -24.31
N PRO A 896 -38.40 -0.08 -25.59
CA PRO A 896 -38.85 -0.95 -26.68
C PRO A 896 -38.26 -2.37 -26.52
N PRO A 897 -38.86 -3.41 -27.13
CA PRO A 897 -38.31 -4.76 -27.10
C PRO A 897 -36.88 -4.85 -27.68
N GLN A 898 -36.58 -4.04 -28.69
CA GLN A 898 -35.31 -4.01 -29.40
C GLN A 898 -35.01 -2.59 -29.90
N PHE A 899 -33.73 -2.25 -30.03
CA PHE A 899 -33.21 -1.07 -30.73
C PHE A 899 -32.46 -1.53 -31.99
N GLU A 900 -32.68 -0.89 -33.14
CA GLU A 900 -32.04 -1.30 -34.40
C GLU A 900 -31.42 -0.09 -35.10
N SER A 901 -30.19 -0.24 -35.59
CA SER A 901 -29.41 0.84 -36.17
C SER A 901 -28.46 0.34 -37.25
N ASP A 902 -27.96 1.25 -38.07
CA ASP A 902 -26.87 1.06 -39.02
C ASP A 902 -25.50 1.40 -38.40
N SER A 903 -25.44 2.39 -37.50
CA SER A 903 -24.23 2.81 -36.78
C SER A 903 -24.39 2.86 -35.25
N VAL A 904 -23.27 2.86 -34.52
CA VAL A 904 -23.23 2.98 -33.06
C VAL A 904 -23.70 4.36 -32.57
N GLU A 905 -23.41 5.42 -33.33
CA GLU A 905 -23.87 6.78 -33.04
C GLU A 905 -25.39 6.89 -33.22
N ASN A 906 -25.94 6.30 -34.28
CA ASN A 906 -27.38 6.26 -34.49
C ASN A 906 -28.08 5.42 -33.41
N LEU A 907 -27.47 4.31 -32.95
CA LEU A 907 -27.98 3.48 -31.86
C LEU A 907 -28.03 4.28 -30.54
N ALA A 908 -26.94 4.95 -30.19
CA ALA A 908 -26.87 5.80 -29.00
C ALA A 908 -27.91 6.93 -29.03
N ASN A 909 -28.11 7.55 -30.20
CA ASN A 909 -29.15 8.58 -30.39
C ASN A 909 -30.58 8.03 -30.25
N GLN A 910 -30.86 6.78 -30.63
CA GLN A 910 -32.17 6.17 -30.40
C GLN A 910 -32.46 5.94 -28.92
N VAL A 911 -31.49 5.43 -28.15
CA VAL A 911 -31.58 5.30 -26.69
C VAL A 911 -31.92 6.66 -26.08
N ALA A 912 -31.21 7.71 -26.51
CA ALA A 912 -31.46 9.08 -26.08
C ALA A 912 -32.89 9.54 -26.41
N ARG A 913 -33.40 9.34 -27.63
CA ARG A 913 -34.77 9.74 -28.03
C ARG A 913 -35.86 9.00 -27.24
N VAL A 914 -35.66 7.72 -26.89
CA VAL A 914 -36.62 6.95 -26.08
C VAL A 914 -36.68 7.46 -24.63
N LEU A 915 -35.54 7.88 -24.09
CA LEU A 915 -35.37 8.32 -22.70
C LEU A 915 -35.47 9.86 -22.52
N GLU A 916 -35.41 10.65 -23.58
CA GLU A 916 -35.53 12.12 -23.57
C GLU A 916 -36.68 12.58 -24.46
N ARG A 917 -37.88 12.05 -24.17
CA ARG A 917 -39.12 12.29 -24.93
C ARG A 917 -39.47 13.78 -25.08
N ASP A 918 -39.01 14.59 -24.14
CA ASP A 918 -39.25 16.02 -24.01
C ASP A 918 -38.29 16.85 -24.90
N ALA A 919 -37.15 16.25 -25.30
CA ALA A 919 -36.14 16.89 -26.15
C ALA A 919 -36.29 16.47 -27.63
N LYS A 920 -36.69 17.41 -28.49
CA LYS A 920 -36.80 17.18 -29.95
C LYS A 920 -35.49 16.68 -30.58
N ILE A 921 -34.36 17.15 -30.07
CA ILE A 921 -33.01 16.69 -30.42
C ILE A 921 -32.22 16.60 -29.11
N PRO A 922 -31.87 15.40 -28.62
CA PRO A 922 -31.03 15.25 -27.43
C PRO A 922 -29.64 15.86 -27.65
N SER A 923 -29.13 16.60 -26.66
CA SER A 923 -27.75 17.10 -26.67
C SER A 923 -26.74 15.96 -26.41
N ALA A 924 -25.46 16.15 -26.75
CA ALA A 924 -24.42 15.14 -26.54
C ALA A 924 -24.36 14.60 -25.10
N ASN A 925 -24.53 15.48 -24.10
CA ASN A 925 -24.57 15.09 -22.69
C ASN A 925 -25.81 14.24 -22.36
N GLN A 926 -26.97 14.55 -22.95
CA GLN A 926 -28.18 13.74 -22.78
C GLN A 926 -28.06 12.39 -23.46
N VAL A 927 -27.41 12.32 -24.63
CA VAL A 927 -27.09 11.06 -25.31
C VAL A 927 -26.20 10.20 -24.40
N GLU A 928 -25.10 10.75 -23.89
CA GLU A 928 -24.19 10.05 -22.98
C GLU A 928 -24.92 9.57 -21.71
N ASN A 929 -25.67 10.46 -21.05
CA ASN A 929 -26.37 10.15 -19.80
C ASN A 929 -27.45 9.07 -19.97
N ALA A 930 -28.27 9.15 -21.03
CA ALA A 930 -29.29 8.15 -21.33
C ALA A 930 -28.66 6.77 -21.60
N ASN A 931 -27.55 6.72 -22.33
CA ASN A 931 -26.82 5.50 -22.65
C ASN A 931 -26.12 4.88 -21.43
N LEU A 932 -25.48 5.69 -20.58
CA LEU A 932 -24.89 5.21 -19.32
C LEU A 932 -25.97 4.70 -18.35
N SER A 933 -27.16 5.30 -18.37
CA SER A 933 -28.32 4.84 -17.58
C SER A 933 -28.83 3.48 -18.06
N LEU A 934 -28.94 3.28 -19.38
CA LEU A 934 -29.30 1.99 -19.95
C LEU A 934 -28.22 0.92 -19.69
N LEU A 935 -26.94 1.29 -19.75
CA LEU A 935 -25.84 0.39 -19.38
C LEU A 935 -25.93 -0.04 -17.92
N SER A 936 -26.19 0.89 -16.98
CA SER A 936 -26.35 0.58 -15.55
C SER A 936 -27.59 -0.26 -15.22
N HIS A 937 -28.63 -0.20 -16.06
CA HIS A 937 -29.78 -1.09 -15.93
C HIS A 937 -29.37 -2.58 -16.10
N TYR A 938 -28.43 -2.84 -17.02
CA TYR A 938 -27.91 -4.19 -17.28
C TYR A 938 -26.67 -4.57 -16.45
N ALA A 939 -25.82 -3.62 -16.09
CA ALA A 939 -24.64 -3.83 -15.26
C ALA A 939 -25.04 -3.81 -13.77
N ARG A 940 -25.47 -4.98 -13.27
CA ARG A 940 -25.97 -5.16 -11.89
C ARG A 940 -24.83 -5.23 -10.87
N ASN A 941 -25.08 -4.79 -9.64
CA ASN A 941 -24.09 -4.80 -8.57
C ASN A 941 -23.70 -6.23 -8.17
N THR A 942 -22.40 -6.50 -8.04
CA THR A 942 -21.83 -7.82 -7.68
C THR A 942 -21.33 -7.80 -6.23
N PRO A 943 -20.85 -8.93 -5.66
CA PRO A 943 -20.19 -8.92 -4.36
C PRO A 943 -18.86 -8.14 -4.37
N ASN A 944 -18.24 -8.03 -5.55
CA ASN A 944 -16.93 -7.43 -5.75
C ASN A 944 -17.05 -5.92 -5.99
N ASN A 945 -17.86 -5.52 -6.97
CA ASN A 945 -17.98 -4.16 -7.46
C ASN A 945 -19.44 -3.72 -7.66
N SER A 946 -19.70 -2.44 -7.42
CA SER A 946 -20.89 -1.74 -7.90
C SER A 946 -20.58 -0.98 -9.20
N PHE A 947 -21.58 -0.72 -10.06
CA PHE A 947 -21.35 -0.04 -11.35
C PHE A 947 -20.66 1.32 -11.19
N LEU A 948 -21.00 2.07 -10.13
CA LEU A 948 -20.34 3.34 -9.82
C LEU A 948 -18.90 3.16 -9.34
N GLU A 949 -18.60 2.11 -8.54
CA GLU A 949 -17.22 1.79 -8.12
C GLU A 949 -16.33 1.51 -9.34
N VAL A 950 -16.85 0.81 -10.36
CA VAL A 950 -16.11 0.49 -11.60
C VAL A 950 -15.71 1.74 -12.37
N PHE A 951 -16.66 2.65 -12.64
CA PHE A 951 -16.37 3.87 -13.39
C PHE A 951 -15.46 4.83 -12.62
N ASP A 952 -15.56 4.89 -11.29
CA ASP A 952 -14.63 5.65 -10.44
C ASP A 952 -13.21 5.05 -10.43
N ASN A 953 -13.08 3.73 -10.49
CA ASN A 953 -11.77 3.06 -10.58
C ASN A 953 -11.14 3.27 -11.96
N ALA A 954 -11.93 3.11 -13.03
CA ALA A 954 -11.49 3.40 -14.40
C ALA A 954 -11.04 4.87 -14.54
N TYR A 955 -11.78 5.83 -13.98
CA TYR A 955 -11.43 7.26 -14.01
C TYR A 955 -10.14 7.60 -13.24
N LYS A 956 -9.76 6.80 -12.22
CA LYS A 956 -8.54 7.01 -11.43
C LYS A 956 -7.30 6.37 -12.03
N ASN A 957 -7.46 5.26 -12.75
CA ASN A 957 -6.35 4.41 -13.19
C ASN A 957 -6.04 4.54 -14.70
N LEU A 958 -7.03 4.88 -15.52
CA LEU A 958 -6.84 5.11 -16.96
C LEU A 958 -6.48 6.57 -17.23
N ASP A 959 -5.73 6.82 -18.32
CA ASP A 959 -5.55 8.19 -18.80
C ASP A 959 -6.86 8.77 -19.37
N ARG A 960 -6.87 10.08 -19.68
CA ARG A 960 -8.07 10.79 -20.14
C ARG A 960 -8.67 10.22 -21.42
N GLU A 961 -7.86 9.83 -22.39
CA GLU A 961 -8.34 9.30 -23.67
C GLU A 961 -8.72 7.83 -23.54
N GLN A 962 -7.97 7.05 -22.77
CA GLN A 962 -8.33 5.67 -22.41
C GLN A 962 -9.67 5.59 -21.66
N PHE A 963 -9.88 6.46 -20.66
CA PHE A 963 -11.13 6.52 -19.91
C PHE A 963 -12.30 6.96 -20.81
N LYS A 964 -12.08 7.95 -21.68
CA LYS A 964 -13.07 8.39 -22.67
C LYS A 964 -13.46 7.24 -23.59
N ALA A 965 -12.49 6.55 -24.18
CA ALA A 965 -12.72 5.39 -25.05
C ALA A 965 -13.44 4.25 -24.32
N PHE A 966 -13.05 3.94 -23.07
CA PHE A 966 -13.73 2.97 -22.21
C PHE A 966 -15.21 3.33 -22.01
N LYS A 967 -15.48 4.58 -21.61
CA LYS A 967 -16.83 5.08 -21.34
C LYS A 967 -17.68 5.05 -22.60
N GLU A 968 -17.21 5.62 -23.70
CA GLU A 968 -17.94 5.72 -24.97
C GLU A 968 -18.20 4.34 -25.59
N MET A 969 -17.23 3.43 -25.56
CA MET A 969 -17.36 2.09 -26.13
C MET A 969 -18.50 1.30 -25.48
N PHE A 970 -18.62 1.34 -24.15
CA PHE A 970 -19.68 0.63 -23.44
C PHE A 970 -21.01 1.40 -23.37
N ALA A 971 -20.99 2.73 -23.22
CA ALA A 971 -22.20 3.54 -23.19
C ALA A 971 -22.94 3.49 -24.52
N ASN A 972 -22.28 3.81 -25.63
CA ASN A 972 -22.93 3.91 -26.94
C ASN A 972 -23.41 2.53 -27.46
N ASN A 973 -22.92 1.45 -26.86
CA ASN A 973 -23.37 0.07 -27.11
C ASN A 973 -24.38 -0.46 -26.06
N SER A 974 -24.88 0.37 -25.15
CA SER A 974 -25.83 -0.02 -24.10
C SER A 974 -27.07 -0.76 -24.65
N ALA A 975 -27.62 -0.28 -25.77
CA ALA A 975 -28.74 -0.90 -26.48
C ALA A 975 -28.42 -2.29 -27.06
N ASN A 976 -27.16 -2.61 -27.38
CA ASN A 976 -26.82 -3.97 -27.81
C ASN A 976 -26.87 -4.97 -26.65
N PHE A 977 -26.52 -4.56 -25.43
CA PHE A 977 -26.74 -5.39 -24.23
C PHE A 977 -28.23 -5.53 -23.90
N HIS A 978 -29.04 -4.50 -24.14
CA HIS A 978 -30.50 -4.58 -24.08
C HIS A 978 -31.04 -5.62 -25.07
N ASN A 979 -30.67 -5.53 -26.34
CA ASN A 979 -31.12 -6.45 -27.38
C ASN A 979 -30.78 -7.91 -27.04
N LEU A 980 -29.54 -8.20 -26.70
CA LEU A 980 -29.08 -9.57 -26.40
C LEU A 980 -29.74 -10.16 -25.15
N ASN A 981 -29.98 -9.36 -24.10
CA ASN A 981 -30.63 -9.85 -22.86
C ASN A 981 -32.16 -10.04 -22.99
N ASN A 982 -32.82 -9.39 -23.96
CA ASN A 982 -34.27 -9.52 -24.18
C ASN A 982 -34.62 -10.39 -25.41
N ASP A 983 -33.62 -10.97 -26.08
CA ASP A 983 -33.85 -11.77 -27.28
C ASP A 983 -34.66 -13.04 -26.97
N THR A 984 -35.78 -13.22 -27.67
CA THR A 984 -36.73 -14.30 -27.41
C THR A 984 -36.30 -15.67 -27.95
N THR A 985 -35.22 -15.75 -28.72
CA THR A 985 -34.67 -16.98 -29.30
C THR A 985 -33.61 -17.62 -28.40
N ILE A 986 -32.66 -16.84 -27.89
CA ILE A 986 -31.56 -17.29 -27.01
C ILE A 986 -31.93 -17.17 -25.52
N LYS A 987 -33.06 -17.76 -25.12
CA LYS A 987 -33.72 -17.54 -23.81
C LYS A 987 -32.87 -17.83 -22.57
N ASN A 988 -31.80 -18.63 -22.69
CA ASN A 988 -30.89 -18.95 -21.58
C ASN A 988 -29.66 -18.01 -21.51
N PHE A 989 -29.52 -17.05 -22.42
CA PHE A 989 -28.47 -16.05 -22.40
C PHE A 989 -28.82 -14.90 -21.44
N THR A 990 -27.87 -14.54 -20.58
CA THR A 990 -27.85 -13.22 -19.94
C THR A 990 -26.41 -12.82 -19.59
N ILE A 991 -26.05 -11.57 -19.89
CA ILE A 991 -24.74 -11.00 -19.50
C ILE A 991 -24.83 -10.21 -18.18
N SER A 992 -26.02 -9.81 -17.74
CA SER A 992 -26.23 -8.92 -16.60
C SER A 992 -25.55 -9.32 -15.27
N PRO A 993 -25.51 -10.61 -14.87
CA PRO A 993 -24.82 -11.01 -13.63
C PRO A 993 -23.30 -10.81 -13.66
N TYR A 994 -22.72 -10.65 -14.86
CA TYR A 994 -21.27 -10.65 -15.09
C TYR A 994 -20.75 -9.30 -15.60
N LEU A 995 -21.62 -8.47 -16.18
CA LEU A 995 -21.23 -7.26 -16.92
C LEU A 995 -20.42 -6.27 -16.07
N THR A 996 -20.80 -6.02 -14.80
CA THR A 996 -20.09 -5.06 -13.93
C THR A 996 -18.65 -5.48 -13.64
N ASP A 997 -18.43 -6.74 -13.27
CA ASP A 997 -17.07 -7.25 -13.01
C ASP A 997 -16.28 -7.44 -14.33
N ALA A 998 -16.98 -7.64 -15.46
CA ALA A 998 -16.37 -7.64 -16.78
C ALA A 998 -15.89 -6.23 -17.17
N LEU A 999 -16.66 -5.17 -16.91
CA LEU A 999 -16.25 -3.77 -17.11
C LEU A 999 -15.00 -3.42 -16.29
N ASP A 1000 -14.99 -3.79 -15.00
CA ASP A 1000 -13.84 -3.62 -14.08
C ASP A 1000 -12.60 -4.38 -14.58
N THR A 1001 -12.79 -5.63 -15.00
CA THR A 1001 -11.71 -6.41 -15.63
C THR A 1001 -11.24 -5.76 -16.93
N THR A 1002 -12.12 -5.24 -17.78
CA THR A 1002 -11.74 -4.59 -19.04
C THR A 1002 -10.82 -3.38 -18.79
N ALA A 1003 -11.15 -2.53 -17.81
CA ALA A 1003 -10.30 -1.40 -17.44
C ALA A 1003 -8.93 -1.88 -16.92
N LYS A 1004 -8.90 -2.84 -15.99
CA LYS A 1004 -7.65 -3.40 -15.43
C LYS A 1004 -6.77 -4.08 -16.49
N MET A 1005 -7.36 -4.80 -17.44
CA MET A 1005 -6.65 -5.50 -18.53
C MET A 1005 -6.20 -4.56 -19.66
N LEU A 1006 -6.57 -3.28 -19.63
CA LEU A 1006 -5.95 -2.24 -20.44
C LEU A 1006 -4.61 -1.78 -19.83
N GLU A 1007 -4.58 -1.64 -18.50
CA GLU A 1007 -3.39 -1.33 -17.68
C GLU A 1007 -2.40 -2.50 -17.62
N SER A 1008 -2.87 -3.75 -17.47
CA SER A 1008 -2.02 -4.92 -17.24
C SER A 1008 -1.72 -5.77 -18.48
N GLY A 1009 -0.46 -5.74 -18.92
CA GLY A 1009 0.14 -6.75 -19.78
C GLY A 1009 -0.41 -6.84 -21.22
N ASN A 1010 0.01 -7.89 -21.94
CA ASN A 1010 -0.54 -8.21 -23.26
C ASN A 1010 -1.65 -9.28 -23.14
N ARG A 1011 -2.49 -9.41 -24.18
CA ARG A 1011 -3.63 -10.38 -24.19
C ARG A 1011 -3.19 -11.83 -23.95
N SER A 1012 -1.98 -12.21 -24.36
CA SER A 1012 -1.43 -13.56 -24.19
C SER A 1012 -1.19 -13.88 -22.72
N ASP A 1013 -0.58 -12.97 -21.97
CA ASP A 1013 -0.29 -13.16 -20.55
C ASP A 1013 -1.59 -13.30 -19.73
N ASN A 1014 -2.56 -12.44 -20.03
CA ASN A 1014 -3.87 -12.43 -19.37
C ASN A 1014 -4.66 -13.72 -19.67
N PHE A 1015 -4.60 -14.22 -20.91
CA PHE A 1015 -5.24 -15.48 -21.31
C PHE A 1015 -4.53 -16.71 -20.73
N SER A 1016 -3.18 -16.70 -20.68
CA SER A 1016 -2.38 -17.77 -20.08
C SER A 1016 -2.70 -17.96 -18.59
N LYS A 1017 -2.84 -16.85 -17.85
CA LYS A 1017 -3.28 -16.89 -16.45
C LYS A 1017 -4.69 -17.48 -16.32
N LEU A 1018 -5.66 -16.99 -17.12
CA LEU A 1018 -7.03 -17.49 -17.06
C LEU A 1018 -7.14 -18.98 -17.41
N ALA A 1019 -6.38 -19.46 -18.40
CA ALA A 1019 -6.34 -20.89 -18.73
C ALA A 1019 -5.87 -21.73 -17.54
N HIS A 1020 -4.85 -21.27 -16.81
CA HIS A 1020 -4.38 -21.96 -15.60
C HIS A 1020 -5.41 -21.94 -14.46
N ASP A 1021 -6.03 -20.79 -14.20
CA ASP A 1021 -7.04 -20.63 -13.14
C ASP A 1021 -8.31 -21.46 -13.44
N ILE A 1022 -8.71 -21.57 -14.72
CA ILE A 1022 -9.85 -22.37 -15.17
C ILE A 1022 -9.54 -23.87 -15.12
N ASP A 1023 -8.38 -24.31 -15.64
CA ASP A 1023 -7.96 -25.72 -15.57
C ASP A 1023 -7.93 -26.21 -14.12
N TYR A 1024 -7.37 -25.40 -13.20
CA TYR A 1024 -7.39 -25.70 -11.78
C TYR A 1024 -8.82 -25.79 -11.23
N LEU A 1025 -9.69 -24.82 -11.52
CA LEU A 1025 -11.07 -24.80 -11.04
C LEU A 1025 -11.86 -26.03 -11.53
N VAL A 1026 -11.72 -26.38 -12.80
CA VAL A 1026 -12.38 -27.52 -13.44
C VAL A 1026 -11.88 -28.85 -12.87
N ASN A 1027 -10.56 -29.03 -12.77
CA ASN A 1027 -9.95 -30.29 -12.34
C ASN A 1027 -10.04 -30.54 -10.83
N THR A 1028 -10.23 -29.50 -10.02
CA THR A 1028 -10.33 -29.63 -8.55
C THR A 1028 -11.74 -29.58 -8.00
N THR A 1029 -12.77 -29.40 -8.84
CA THR A 1029 -14.18 -29.46 -8.44
C THR A 1029 -14.77 -30.84 -8.70
N ASP A 1030 -15.68 -31.29 -7.84
CA ASP A 1030 -16.37 -32.57 -7.95
C ASP A 1030 -17.45 -32.56 -9.07
N GLU A 1031 -18.28 -33.59 -9.13
CA GLU A 1031 -19.37 -33.70 -10.10
C GLU A 1031 -20.49 -32.66 -9.90
N ASN A 1032 -20.60 -32.07 -8.71
CA ASN A 1032 -21.51 -30.98 -8.39
C ASN A 1032 -20.89 -29.59 -8.64
N GLY A 1033 -19.69 -29.52 -9.22
CA GLY A 1033 -18.94 -28.26 -9.36
C GLY A 1033 -18.45 -27.71 -8.01
N MET A 1034 -18.33 -28.55 -6.99
CA MET A 1034 -17.98 -28.13 -5.63
C MET A 1034 -16.56 -28.54 -5.24
N ASN A 1035 -15.89 -27.69 -4.47
CA ASN A 1035 -14.70 -28.04 -3.70
C ASN A 1035 -14.59 -27.13 -2.47
N ALA A 1036 -13.54 -27.28 -1.66
CA ALA A 1036 -13.33 -26.46 -0.48
C ALA A 1036 -13.16 -24.96 -0.79
N PHE A 1037 -12.68 -24.59 -1.98
CA PHE A 1037 -12.52 -23.20 -2.41
C PHE A 1037 -13.88 -22.59 -2.82
N ILE A 1038 -14.70 -23.29 -3.59
CA ILE A 1038 -16.06 -22.87 -4.00
C ILE A 1038 -17.01 -22.75 -2.80
N LYS A 1039 -16.87 -23.64 -1.79
CA LYS A 1039 -17.67 -23.55 -0.55
C LYS A 1039 -17.48 -22.22 0.21
N GLU A 1040 -16.24 -21.72 0.24
CA GLU A 1040 -15.91 -20.43 0.84
C GLU A 1040 -16.15 -19.24 -0.12
N ASN A 1041 -16.00 -19.46 -1.44
CA ASN A 1041 -16.10 -18.43 -2.48
C ASN A 1041 -17.25 -18.72 -3.46
N LYS A 1042 -18.49 -18.54 -2.97
CA LYS A 1042 -19.73 -18.91 -3.68
C LYS A 1042 -19.92 -18.28 -5.06
N ASP A 1043 -19.27 -17.15 -5.34
CA ASP A 1043 -19.37 -16.45 -6.63
C ASP A 1043 -18.13 -16.64 -7.51
N ALA A 1044 -17.23 -17.58 -7.20
CA ALA A 1044 -15.98 -17.77 -7.94
C ALA A 1044 -16.20 -18.11 -9.43
N TYR A 1045 -17.17 -18.96 -9.77
CA TYR A 1045 -17.53 -19.20 -11.18
C TYR A 1045 -17.96 -17.92 -11.90
N LYS A 1046 -18.77 -17.08 -11.25
CA LYS A 1046 -19.23 -15.81 -11.83
C LYS A 1046 -18.06 -14.84 -12.02
N SER A 1047 -17.13 -14.80 -11.08
CA SER A 1047 -15.88 -14.04 -11.22
C SER A 1047 -15.03 -14.51 -12.41
N VAL A 1048 -14.89 -15.82 -12.62
CA VAL A 1048 -14.17 -16.38 -13.78
C VAL A 1048 -14.87 -16.03 -15.11
N ILE A 1049 -16.20 -16.15 -15.17
CA ILE A 1049 -17.02 -15.75 -16.34
C ILE A 1049 -16.83 -14.25 -16.64
N SER A 1050 -16.91 -13.39 -15.61
CA SER A 1050 -16.66 -11.95 -15.75
C SER A 1050 -15.25 -11.63 -16.23
N GLN A 1051 -14.24 -12.36 -15.75
CA GLN A 1051 -12.85 -12.16 -16.18
C GLN A 1051 -12.62 -12.58 -17.64
N LEU A 1052 -13.25 -13.67 -18.09
CA LEU A 1052 -13.24 -14.11 -19.49
C LEU A 1052 -13.88 -13.09 -20.42
N LEU A 1053 -15.04 -12.53 -20.04
CA LEU A 1053 -15.72 -11.46 -20.75
C LEU A 1053 -14.84 -10.20 -20.82
N GLY A 1054 -14.39 -9.70 -19.67
CA GLY A 1054 -13.62 -8.46 -19.60
C GLY A 1054 -12.29 -8.52 -20.35
N SER A 1055 -11.60 -9.66 -20.31
CA SER A 1055 -10.37 -9.91 -21.07
C SER A 1055 -10.62 -10.06 -22.57
N SER A 1056 -11.81 -10.51 -22.97
CA SER A 1056 -12.23 -10.54 -24.38
C SER A 1056 -12.58 -9.14 -24.89
N PHE A 1057 -13.15 -8.28 -24.05
CA PHE A 1057 -13.50 -6.89 -24.40
C PHE A 1057 -12.28 -5.94 -24.42
N ALA A 1058 -11.28 -6.14 -23.56
CA ALA A 1058 -10.09 -5.27 -23.44
C ALA A 1058 -9.23 -5.12 -24.71
N ARG A 1059 -9.49 -5.94 -25.74
CA ARG A 1059 -8.85 -5.80 -27.05
C ARG A 1059 -9.44 -4.65 -27.88
N PHE A 1060 -10.72 -4.34 -27.75
CA PHE A 1060 -11.39 -3.32 -28.57
C PHE A 1060 -10.92 -1.90 -28.22
N LEU A 1061 -10.60 -1.65 -26.95
CA LEU A 1061 -10.00 -0.38 -26.48
C LEU A 1061 -8.58 -0.11 -27.02
N ARG A 1062 -7.97 -1.09 -27.70
CA ARG A 1062 -6.68 -0.96 -28.38
C ARG A 1062 -6.81 -0.82 -29.90
N LEU A 1063 -8.03 -0.75 -30.43
CA LEU A 1063 -8.32 -0.56 -31.86
C LEU A 1063 -8.66 0.91 -32.16
N GLU A 1064 -8.55 1.29 -33.43
CA GLU A 1064 -9.13 2.55 -33.91
C GLU A 1064 -10.67 2.47 -33.86
N ASN A 1065 -11.29 3.56 -33.39
CA ASN A 1065 -12.73 3.66 -33.09
C ASN A 1065 -13.30 2.44 -32.30
N PRO A 1066 -12.93 2.28 -31.00
CA PRO A 1066 -13.37 1.15 -30.18
C PRO A 1066 -14.89 0.95 -30.16
N SER A 1067 -15.66 2.03 -30.12
CA SER A 1067 -17.13 2.01 -30.09
C SER A 1067 -17.74 1.33 -31.31
N ALA A 1068 -17.25 1.64 -32.51
CA ALA A 1068 -17.72 1.03 -33.75
C ALA A 1068 -17.26 -0.42 -33.91
N GLN A 1069 -16.01 -0.73 -33.54
CA GLN A 1069 -15.48 -2.10 -33.58
C GLN A 1069 -16.22 -3.03 -32.60
N PHE A 1070 -16.57 -2.52 -31.42
CA PHE A 1070 -17.35 -3.26 -30.43
C PHE A 1070 -18.83 -3.39 -30.82
N TYR A 1071 -19.39 -2.38 -31.49
CA TYR A 1071 -20.73 -2.43 -32.09
C TYR A 1071 -20.86 -3.54 -33.13
N GLU A 1072 -19.94 -3.62 -34.09
CA GLU A 1072 -19.93 -4.69 -35.10
C GLU A 1072 -19.85 -6.09 -34.48
N PHE A 1073 -19.06 -6.24 -33.40
CA PHE A 1073 -18.95 -7.49 -32.65
C PHE A 1073 -20.28 -7.85 -31.97
N LEU A 1074 -20.92 -6.91 -31.27
CA LEU A 1074 -22.16 -7.19 -30.54
C LEU A 1074 -23.35 -7.46 -31.47
N VAL A 1075 -23.49 -6.74 -32.58
CA VAL A 1075 -24.57 -6.96 -33.57
C VAL A 1075 -24.48 -8.37 -34.16
N LYS A 1076 -23.27 -8.86 -34.46
CA LYS A 1076 -23.04 -10.21 -35.02
C LYS A 1076 -23.11 -11.32 -33.95
N ALA A 1077 -23.20 -11.00 -32.66
CA ALA A 1077 -23.02 -11.98 -31.59
C ALA A 1077 -24.11 -13.07 -31.56
N LYS A 1078 -25.37 -12.72 -31.80
CA LYS A 1078 -26.48 -13.69 -31.84
C LYS A 1078 -26.25 -14.77 -32.89
N ASP A 1079 -26.05 -14.36 -34.14
CA ASP A 1079 -25.88 -15.28 -35.26
C ASP A 1079 -24.61 -16.12 -35.08
N ARG A 1080 -23.52 -15.51 -34.60
CA ARG A 1080 -22.27 -16.23 -34.33
C ARG A 1080 -22.36 -17.23 -33.20
N MET A 1081 -23.16 -16.97 -32.15
CA MET A 1081 -23.44 -17.97 -31.13
C MET A 1081 -24.26 -19.15 -31.69
N ILE A 1082 -25.22 -18.89 -32.59
CA ILE A 1082 -26.02 -19.93 -33.24
C ILE A 1082 -25.15 -20.78 -34.18
N GLU A 1083 -24.28 -20.17 -34.99
CA GLU A 1083 -23.29 -20.87 -35.81
C GLU A 1083 -22.35 -21.72 -34.95
N ASN A 1084 -21.79 -21.15 -33.87
CA ASN A 1084 -20.85 -21.82 -32.97
C ASN A 1084 -21.45 -22.95 -32.12
N ALA A 1085 -22.78 -22.99 -31.99
CA ALA A 1085 -23.54 -24.01 -31.27
C ALA A 1085 -23.85 -25.26 -32.13
N ALA A 1086 -23.67 -25.16 -33.45
CA ALA A 1086 -23.92 -26.25 -34.40
C ALA A 1086 -22.61 -26.89 -34.88
N ASP A 1087 -22.16 -27.97 -34.21
CA ASP A 1087 -21.01 -28.74 -34.71
C ASP A 1087 -21.46 -29.77 -35.76
N ILE A 1088 -21.42 -29.31 -37.01
CA ILE A 1088 -21.79 -30.09 -38.20
C ILE A 1088 -20.85 -31.30 -38.39
N PHE A 1089 -19.62 -31.27 -37.86
CA PHE A 1089 -18.63 -32.33 -38.02
C PHE A 1089 -18.65 -33.36 -36.88
N ALA A 1090 -18.99 -32.95 -35.65
CA ALA A 1090 -19.19 -33.86 -34.53
C ALA A 1090 -20.60 -34.50 -34.49
N GLY A 1091 -21.54 -34.00 -35.30
CA GLY A 1091 -22.93 -34.49 -35.32
C GLY A 1091 -23.73 -34.09 -34.07
N THR A 1092 -23.24 -33.12 -33.31
CA THR A 1092 -23.84 -32.65 -32.06
C THR A 1092 -24.19 -31.17 -32.20
N SER A 1093 -25.43 -30.80 -31.91
CA SER A 1093 -25.88 -29.41 -31.90
C SER A 1093 -26.46 -29.04 -30.54
N LYS A 1094 -25.97 -27.95 -29.96
CA LYS A 1094 -26.57 -27.32 -28.78
C LYS A 1094 -27.83 -26.59 -29.27
N PRO A 1095 -29.04 -26.95 -28.79
CA PRO A 1095 -30.27 -26.29 -29.22
C PRO A 1095 -30.20 -24.77 -29.00
N ILE A 1096 -30.79 -23.97 -29.90
CA ILE A 1096 -30.76 -22.49 -29.82
C ILE A 1096 -31.26 -21.98 -28.45
N SER A 1097 -32.27 -22.65 -27.87
CA SER A 1097 -32.79 -22.33 -26.54
C SER A 1097 -31.83 -22.61 -25.38
N GLN A 1098 -30.75 -23.37 -25.59
CA GLN A 1098 -29.70 -23.65 -24.60
C GLN A 1098 -28.47 -22.74 -24.73
N ILE A 1099 -28.39 -21.92 -25.78
CA ILE A 1099 -27.33 -20.91 -25.95
C ILE A 1099 -27.30 -19.97 -24.75
N ASN A 1100 -26.11 -19.70 -24.23
CA ASN A 1100 -25.87 -19.00 -22.99
C ASN A 1100 -24.54 -18.21 -23.00
N ILE A 1101 -24.12 -17.72 -21.83
CA ILE A 1101 -22.96 -16.83 -21.69
C ILE A 1101 -21.63 -17.47 -22.14
N PHE A 1102 -21.49 -18.80 -22.09
CA PHE A 1102 -20.25 -19.47 -22.53
C PHE A 1102 -20.09 -19.45 -24.05
N ASP A 1103 -21.18 -19.52 -24.80
CA ASP A 1103 -21.16 -19.41 -26.27
C ASP A 1103 -20.74 -17.99 -26.71
N PHE A 1104 -21.20 -16.98 -25.97
CA PHE A 1104 -20.79 -15.59 -26.15
C PHE A 1104 -19.31 -15.36 -25.80
N ILE A 1105 -18.81 -15.97 -24.72
CA ILE A 1105 -17.39 -15.95 -24.37
C ILE A 1105 -16.54 -16.62 -25.45
N LYS A 1106 -16.94 -17.79 -25.94
CA LYS A 1106 -16.27 -18.50 -27.05
C LYS A 1106 -16.15 -17.57 -28.27
N TYR A 1107 -17.24 -16.95 -28.69
CA TYR A 1107 -17.24 -15.95 -29.77
C TYR A 1107 -16.32 -14.74 -29.46
N GLY A 1108 -16.33 -14.22 -28.23
CA GLY A 1108 -15.45 -13.14 -27.77
C GLY A 1108 -13.94 -13.47 -27.84
N ILE A 1109 -13.57 -14.73 -27.61
CA ILE A 1109 -12.19 -15.21 -27.69
C ILE A 1109 -11.79 -15.44 -29.16
N GLU A 1110 -12.63 -16.13 -29.94
CA GLU A 1110 -12.40 -16.50 -31.35
C GLU A 1110 -12.37 -15.31 -32.30
N SER A 1111 -13.17 -14.27 -32.03
CA SER A 1111 -13.20 -13.04 -32.84
C SER A 1111 -11.94 -12.18 -32.71
N GLY A 1112 -10.95 -12.59 -31.90
CA GLY A 1112 -9.61 -12.00 -31.80
C GLY A 1112 -8.53 -12.87 -32.43
N LYS A 1113 -7.29 -12.36 -32.50
CA LYS A 1113 -6.16 -13.12 -33.06
C LYS A 1113 -5.97 -14.44 -32.30
N SER A 1114 -5.96 -15.56 -33.02
CA SER A 1114 -5.72 -16.89 -32.46
C SER A 1114 -4.28 -17.01 -31.94
N SER A 1115 -4.13 -17.59 -30.76
CA SER A 1115 -2.85 -17.90 -30.11
C SER A 1115 -2.84 -19.34 -29.59
N LYS A 1116 -1.86 -19.71 -28.75
CA LYS A 1116 -1.90 -20.99 -28.04
C LYS A 1116 -2.92 -20.92 -26.89
N GLU A 1117 -2.82 -19.87 -26.10
CA GLU A 1117 -3.59 -19.56 -24.90
C GLU A 1117 -5.07 -19.35 -25.22
N SER A 1118 -5.40 -18.72 -26.37
CA SER A 1118 -6.80 -18.58 -26.79
C SER A 1118 -7.45 -19.92 -27.14
N ARG A 1119 -6.68 -20.90 -27.64
CA ARG A 1119 -7.17 -22.25 -27.91
C ARG A 1119 -7.30 -23.05 -26.62
N GLU A 1120 -6.29 -23.00 -25.74
CA GLU A 1120 -6.36 -23.61 -24.40
C GLU A 1120 -7.60 -23.12 -23.62
N LEU A 1121 -7.94 -21.83 -23.71
CA LEU A 1121 -9.20 -21.31 -23.15
C LEU A 1121 -10.45 -21.90 -23.80
N ILE A 1122 -10.53 -21.92 -25.14
CA ILE A 1122 -11.69 -22.49 -25.87
C ILE A 1122 -11.89 -23.97 -25.53
N ASP A 1123 -10.80 -24.74 -25.47
CA ASP A 1123 -10.81 -26.17 -25.14
C ASP A 1123 -11.31 -26.43 -23.70
N LEU A 1124 -11.10 -25.49 -22.78
CA LEU A 1124 -11.57 -25.57 -21.39
C LEU A 1124 -13.02 -25.11 -21.17
N LEU A 1125 -13.59 -24.28 -22.06
CA LEU A 1125 -14.94 -23.73 -21.90
C LEU A 1125 -16.05 -24.79 -21.71
N PRO A 1126 -16.09 -25.92 -22.46
CA PRO A 1126 -17.18 -26.89 -22.33
C PRO A 1126 -17.23 -27.57 -20.95
N GLU A 1127 -16.08 -27.91 -20.38
CA GLU A 1127 -16.04 -28.51 -19.04
C GLU A 1127 -16.27 -27.45 -17.95
N LEU A 1128 -15.81 -26.20 -18.14
CA LEU A 1128 -16.15 -25.09 -17.26
C LEU A 1128 -17.67 -24.81 -17.24
N GLU A 1129 -18.32 -24.79 -18.40
CA GLU A 1129 -19.78 -24.65 -18.54
C GLU A 1129 -20.50 -25.79 -17.79
N LYS A 1130 -20.06 -27.04 -17.99
CA LYS A 1130 -20.62 -28.23 -17.33
C LYS A 1130 -20.49 -28.15 -15.80
N LYS A 1131 -19.33 -27.75 -15.29
CA LYS A 1131 -19.08 -27.58 -13.84
C LYS A 1131 -19.91 -26.45 -13.23
N PHE A 1132 -20.00 -25.31 -13.92
CA PHE A 1132 -20.86 -24.20 -13.52
C PHE A 1132 -22.35 -24.61 -13.49
N ASN A 1133 -22.83 -25.30 -14.51
CA ASN A 1133 -24.21 -25.78 -14.58
C ASN A 1133 -24.53 -26.82 -13.50
N ALA A 1134 -23.55 -27.64 -13.09
CA ALA A 1134 -23.69 -28.54 -11.94
C ALA A 1134 -23.77 -27.76 -10.62
N HIS A 1135 -22.94 -26.73 -10.45
CA HIS A 1135 -22.93 -25.86 -9.28
C HIS A 1135 -24.24 -25.08 -9.10
N GLU A 1136 -24.76 -24.47 -10.17
CA GLU A 1136 -26.05 -23.76 -10.12
C GLU A 1136 -27.22 -24.71 -9.81
N LYS A 1137 -27.20 -25.96 -10.32
CA LYS A 1137 -28.18 -27.00 -9.95
C LYS A 1137 -28.06 -27.40 -8.49
N PHE A 1138 -26.85 -27.55 -7.96
CA PHE A 1138 -26.61 -27.84 -6.55
C PHE A 1138 -27.19 -26.74 -5.63
N LEU A 1139 -26.93 -25.47 -5.95
CA LEU A 1139 -27.48 -24.30 -5.24
C LEU A 1139 -29.02 -24.17 -5.32
N GLN A 1140 -29.65 -24.80 -6.31
CA GLN A 1140 -31.11 -24.88 -6.44
C GLN A 1140 -31.69 -26.11 -5.71
N GLY A 1141 -30.92 -27.20 -5.60
CA GLY A 1141 -31.27 -28.40 -4.84
C GLY A 1141 -31.37 -28.14 -3.33
N ASP A 1142 -30.42 -27.40 -2.78
CA ASP A 1142 -30.38 -26.98 -1.35
C ASP A 1142 -31.51 -26.01 -0.93
N LYS A 1143 -32.43 -25.66 -1.84
CA LYS A 1143 -33.57 -24.73 -1.61
C LYS A 1143 -34.95 -25.39 -1.63
N LYS A 1144 -35.03 -26.72 -1.66
CA LYS A 1144 -36.29 -27.48 -1.61
C LYS A 1144 -36.54 -28.14 -0.26
#